data_AF-A0AA41S001-F1
#
_entry.id   AF-A0AA41S001-F1
#
_cell.length_a   1.000
_cell.length_b   1.000
_cell.length_c   1.000
_cell.angle_alpha   90.00
_cell.angle_beta   90.00
_cell.angle_gamma   90.00
#
_symmetry.space_group_name_H-M   'P 1'
#
loop_
_entity.id
_entity.type
_entity.pdbx_description
1 polymer ?
#
loop_
_entity_poly.entity_id
_entity_poly.type
_entity_poly.pdbx_seq_one_letter_code
_entity_poly.pdbx_strand_id
1 'polypeptide(L)'
;MAAKISIKTTSSFFLVLCLTVILFFSLSCYSADPDPLQDICVADLNSTIRVNGFPCKPRSQVTANDFFFSGLMNAGSTANFLGFGVSRGDVLTFPGLNTQGLTVSRIDLAPGGVIPFHTHPRGSQANLVIKGNVYFGFITTTDVLYAKVMKAGELNIIPRGLVHFAKNVGPGRALLIATLNSQLPGFANLSSNLFASRPTIPNDILAKNFRVDEKTIAMINNSTMAAKFSIKTTSSFFLVLCSTVILFFSLPCFSADPDPLQDFCVAELNSTVKVNGFPCKSVSQVTSNDFFFSGLMNEASTANPFGAGLILGDVTAFPGLNTQGLTVSRIDIAPGGIIPLHTHPRASECNLVTKGKVLFGFITTTDVLYSKVMKAKELSIIPRGLVHFAKNVGSGKAVVIAILNSQQPGFSTLPNNLFASNPEIPNDILAKNFRVTEKVITIIKSKFQHNMYTKSQSNKTMAAKFSIKTTSSFFLVLSLNVILFFSLSCLSADPDPLQDVCVADLNSTIRVNGFPCKPMSQVTSNDFFFSGLMNGASTANFLGVGVRRGDVTTFPGLNTQGLTVSRIDLAPGGVIPFHTHPRASEANLVIRGEVYFGFITTTDVLYAKVMKDGELNIIPRGLVHFAKNVGPRKAVVIATLNSQLPGFANLSSNLFASHPTIPNDILAKNFRVDEKTIAIIKSNIRNSQNFKLVHHLIKNTSYKRFLLYIKNTSSFFVVMCLIVILFFSMSCFSADPDPLQDFCVADLNSTIIMNGRGDVTTFLGLNTLGLTVSRVDLARGGIIQLHVHPRASESNYVIKGEVLFGFVSTTDVLYAKVMKPGELSIIPRGLKAVVLAIFNSQLPGFANIPNNLFASNPKIPNDILAKNFRVDEKIISIIKSNLPCFSADSDPLQDFCVADLNSTVRVNGFPCKPRSQVTSNDFFFSGLNIEPSTDNPYGFGVSRGDVTTFPGLNTLGVTVNRVVLAPGGVIPFHTHPRATEINYVIEGEVFVGFVTTTDVLYSRVDKPGEVSVIPRGLVHFVANIGPKKAVLLAFFNSQLPGFVNIPTNLFESNPRIPDDILAKNFRVDEKIIDMIKSKFGCTD
;
A
#
# COMPACT_ATOMS: atom_id res chain seq x y z
N MET A 1 5.34 68.21 40.98
CA MET A 1 6.75 67.73 40.96
C MET A 1 6.70 66.30 40.46
N ALA A 2 7.29 65.99 39.30
CA ALA A 2 8.69 65.57 39.10
C ALA A 2 8.85 64.04 39.29
N ALA A 3 9.55 63.28 38.44
CA ALA A 3 10.41 63.67 37.30
C ALA A 3 10.24 62.74 36.06
N LYS A 4 10.76 63.17 34.91
CA LYS A 4 10.89 62.35 33.68
C LYS A 4 12.19 61.55 33.70
N ILE A 5 12.15 60.30 33.21
CA ILE A 5 13.21 59.69 32.39
C ILE A 5 12.53 58.94 31.23
N SER A 6 13.15 58.90 30.04
CA SER A 6 12.58 58.31 28.83
C SER A 6 13.33 57.06 28.35
N ILE A 7 12.61 56.11 27.74
CA ILE A 7 13.18 55.11 26.81
C ILE A 7 12.36 55.14 25.50
N LYS A 8 12.97 54.72 24.39
CA LYS A 8 12.53 54.90 23.00
C LYS A 8 12.56 53.54 22.27
N THR A 9 11.87 53.43 21.12
CA THR A 9 11.94 52.31 20.14
C THR A 9 11.27 50.98 20.58
N THR A 10 10.70 50.13 19.71
CA THR A 10 10.32 50.25 18.27
C THR A 10 9.17 49.30 17.91
N SER A 11 8.35 49.66 16.91
CA SER A 11 7.16 48.89 16.45
C SER A 11 7.46 47.59 15.66
N SER A 12 8.73 47.22 15.48
CA SER A 12 9.14 46.25 14.45
C SER A 12 8.76 44.79 14.71
N PHE A 13 8.52 44.41 15.97
CA PHE A 13 8.33 42.99 16.33
C PHE A 13 7.00 42.41 15.81
N PHE A 14 5.92 43.21 15.83
CA PHE A 14 4.60 42.75 15.39
C PHE A 14 4.53 42.55 13.87
N LEU A 15 5.22 43.40 13.09
CA LEU A 15 5.27 43.27 11.64
C LEU A 15 6.09 42.04 11.19
N VAL A 16 7.20 41.73 11.90
CA VAL A 16 7.99 40.51 11.67
C VAL A 16 7.21 39.26 12.05
N LEU A 17 6.40 39.29 13.11
CA LEU A 17 5.51 38.18 13.48
C LEU A 17 4.44 37.94 12.39
N CYS A 18 3.78 38.98 11.90
CA CYS A 18 2.81 38.83 10.80
C CYS A 18 3.46 38.36 9.49
N LEU A 19 4.66 38.85 9.14
CA LEU A 19 5.36 38.42 7.92
C LEU A 19 5.90 36.99 8.01
N THR A 20 6.35 36.55 9.19
CA THR A 20 6.74 35.14 9.39
C THR A 20 5.53 34.21 9.36
N VAL A 21 4.39 34.58 9.96
CA VAL A 21 3.14 33.82 9.83
C VAL A 21 2.70 33.71 8.37
N ILE A 22 2.78 34.77 7.57
CA ILE A 22 2.43 34.74 6.14
C ILE A 22 3.41 33.88 5.33
N LEU A 23 4.71 33.91 5.64
CA LEU A 23 5.72 33.06 4.99
C LEU A 23 5.64 31.56 5.37
N PHE A 24 4.95 31.21 6.45
CA PHE A 24 4.69 29.81 6.84
C PHE A 24 3.49 29.17 6.12
N PHE A 25 2.73 29.93 5.32
CA PHE A 25 1.43 29.48 4.77
C PHE A 25 1.45 29.02 3.29
N SER A 26 2.63 28.78 2.68
CA SER A 26 2.70 28.37 1.27
C SER A 26 3.85 27.39 0.95
N LEU A 27 3.67 26.09 1.20
CA LEU A 27 4.47 24.97 0.66
C LEU A 27 3.73 23.64 0.87
N SER A 28 3.42 22.92 -0.22
CA SER A 28 2.55 21.72 -0.22
C SER A 28 3.30 20.41 -0.49
N CYS A 29 2.71 19.27 -0.05
CA CYS A 29 2.73 17.85 -0.54
C CYS A 29 3.87 17.26 -1.46
N TYR A 30 4.10 15.94 -1.65
CA TYR A 30 3.33 14.69 -1.42
C TYR A 30 4.15 13.46 -0.94
N SER A 31 3.48 12.53 -0.25
CA SER A 31 3.60 11.06 -0.28
C SER A 31 4.88 10.34 0.20
N ALA A 32 4.84 9.85 1.44
CA ALA A 32 5.36 8.52 1.79
C ALA A 32 4.50 7.92 2.90
N ASP A 33 3.96 6.70 2.70
CA ASP A 33 2.77 6.23 3.43
C ASP A 33 1.55 7.15 3.12
N PRO A 34 0.32 6.95 3.65
CA PRO A 34 -0.77 7.89 3.46
C PRO A 34 -0.52 9.13 4.31
N ASP A 35 0.06 10.17 3.67
CA ASP A 35 0.55 11.41 4.29
C ASP A 35 -0.28 11.86 5.51
N PRO A 36 0.35 12.27 6.63
CA PRO A 36 -0.38 12.93 7.69
C PRO A 36 -1.02 14.20 7.13
N LEU A 37 -2.36 14.24 7.08
CA LEU A 37 -3.18 15.32 6.50
C LEU A 37 -3.06 16.67 7.24
N GLN A 38 -2.09 16.79 8.13
CA GLN A 38 -1.69 17.99 8.85
C GLN A 38 -0.26 17.83 9.34
N ASP A 39 0.46 18.95 9.39
CA ASP A 39 1.86 19.14 9.81
C ASP A 39 2.26 18.42 11.11
N ILE A 40 1.28 18.16 11.98
CA ILE A 40 1.42 17.61 13.32
C ILE A 40 0.29 16.63 13.60
N CYS A 41 0.61 15.39 13.98
CA CYS A 41 -0.38 14.40 14.45
C CYS A 41 0.06 13.69 15.73
N VAL A 42 0.31 14.42 16.83
CA VAL A 42 0.56 13.82 18.16
C VAL A 42 -0.58 12.89 18.55
N ALA A 43 -0.30 11.65 18.96
CA ALA A 43 -1.34 10.69 19.36
C ALA A 43 -2.19 11.21 20.54
N ASP A 44 -3.51 11.19 20.36
CA ASP A 44 -4.43 11.20 21.49
C ASP A 44 -4.56 9.79 22.08
N LEU A 45 -3.74 9.50 23.08
CA LEU A 45 -3.77 8.23 23.82
C LEU A 45 -5.07 8.04 24.63
N ASN A 46 -5.85 9.11 24.86
CA ASN A 46 -7.13 9.04 25.59
C ASN A 46 -8.33 8.77 24.66
N SER A 47 -8.16 8.87 23.35
CA SER A 47 -9.26 8.68 22.40
C SER A 47 -9.77 7.25 22.41
N THR A 48 -11.10 7.12 22.40
CA THR A 48 -11.80 5.84 22.27
C THR A 48 -11.86 5.34 20.82
N ILE A 49 -11.61 6.22 19.85
CA ILE A 49 -11.61 5.92 18.41
C ILE A 49 -10.19 5.56 17.97
N ARG A 50 -10.04 4.53 17.15
CA ARG A 50 -8.77 4.13 16.52
C ARG A 50 -9.01 3.70 15.09
N VAL A 51 -8.07 4.00 14.19
CA VAL A 51 -8.05 3.52 12.80
C VAL A 51 -6.62 3.10 12.52
N ASN A 52 -6.34 1.79 12.57
CA ASN A 52 -4.99 1.21 12.51
C ASN A 52 -3.91 2.00 13.31
N GLY A 53 -4.21 2.56 14.49
CA GLY A 53 -3.34 3.55 15.13
C GLY A 53 -4.08 4.48 16.08
N PHE A 54 -3.54 5.69 16.30
CA PHE A 54 -4.13 6.72 17.16
C PHE A 54 -4.56 7.95 16.33
N PRO A 55 -5.73 8.53 16.60
CA PRO A 55 -6.09 9.83 16.05
C PRO A 55 -5.21 10.94 16.66
N CYS A 56 -5.13 12.06 15.96
CA CYS A 56 -4.36 13.22 16.39
C CYS A 56 -5.07 13.98 17.53
N LYS A 57 -4.32 14.47 18.52
CA LYS A 57 -4.80 15.48 19.49
C LYS A 57 -5.30 16.73 18.75
N PRO A 58 -6.26 17.49 19.33
CA PRO A 58 -6.57 18.85 18.88
C PRO A 58 -5.30 19.73 18.89
N ARG A 59 -5.09 20.55 17.86
CA ARG A 59 -3.86 21.38 17.73
C ARG A 59 -3.62 22.30 18.94
N SER A 60 -4.68 22.76 19.61
CA SER A 60 -4.63 23.56 20.84
C SER A 60 -4.14 22.82 22.10
N GLN A 61 -4.07 21.48 22.05
CA GLN A 61 -3.55 20.62 23.12
C GLN A 61 -2.16 20.06 22.81
N VAL A 62 -1.57 20.40 21.67
CA VAL A 62 -0.19 20.02 21.32
C VAL A 62 0.78 21.07 21.86
N THR A 63 1.86 20.58 22.48
CA THR A 63 2.92 21.40 23.07
C THR A 63 4.27 21.00 22.47
N ALA A 64 5.29 21.85 22.64
CA ALA A 64 6.66 21.48 22.26
C ALA A 64 7.13 20.18 22.96
N ASN A 65 6.68 19.94 24.20
CA ASN A 65 7.05 18.76 24.99
C ASN A 65 6.57 17.43 24.37
N ASP A 66 5.52 17.45 23.54
CA ASP A 66 5.05 16.25 22.83
C ASP A 66 6.08 15.73 21.81
N PHE A 67 7.08 16.53 21.46
CA PHE A 67 8.17 16.24 20.51
C PHE A 67 9.54 16.00 21.15
N PHE A 68 9.66 16.03 22.48
CA PHE A 68 10.93 15.81 23.19
C PHE A 68 10.85 14.67 24.21
N PHE A 69 11.57 13.57 23.95
CA PHE A 69 11.59 12.40 24.82
C PHE A 69 12.94 12.18 25.51
N SER A 70 12.96 12.32 26.84
CA SER A 70 14.15 12.18 27.68
C SER A 70 14.29 10.80 28.35
N GLY A 71 13.33 9.89 28.15
CA GLY A 71 13.30 8.58 28.83
C GLY A 71 14.50 7.67 28.53
N LEU A 72 15.20 7.89 27.41
CA LEU A 72 16.41 7.14 27.03
C LEU A 72 17.66 7.49 27.84
N MET A 73 17.66 8.60 28.60
CA MET A 73 18.81 8.99 29.44
C MET A 73 19.08 7.96 30.55
N ASN A 74 18.02 7.35 31.08
CA ASN A 74 18.11 6.42 32.21
C ASN A 74 18.36 4.98 31.75
N ALA A 75 19.22 4.28 32.50
CA ALA A 75 19.52 2.88 32.25
C ALA A 75 18.31 1.98 32.55
N GLY A 76 18.02 1.05 31.64
CA GLY A 76 17.02 0.03 31.87
C GLY A 76 17.40 -0.87 33.05
N SER A 77 16.43 -1.23 33.91
CA SER A 77 16.71 -2.08 35.07
C SER A 77 17.05 -3.51 34.64
N THR A 78 18.32 -3.87 34.79
CA THR A 78 18.83 -5.23 34.57
C THR A 78 18.67 -6.13 35.81
N ALA A 79 17.94 -5.69 36.84
CA ALA A 79 17.72 -6.43 38.09
C ALA A 79 16.63 -7.51 37.91
N ASN A 80 16.85 -8.42 36.95
CA ASN A 80 15.94 -9.51 36.60
C ASN A 80 16.74 -10.72 36.08
N PHE A 81 16.10 -11.90 36.02
CA PHE A 81 16.75 -13.16 35.64
C PHE A 81 17.44 -13.13 34.27
N LEU A 82 16.85 -12.45 33.28
CA LEU A 82 17.43 -12.35 31.94
C LEU A 82 18.61 -11.36 31.90
N GLY A 83 18.62 -10.35 32.77
CA GLY A 83 19.72 -9.40 32.93
C GLY A 83 19.76 -8.30 31.87
N PHE A 84 18.64 -8.05 31.19
CA PHE A 84 18.45 -6.94 30.25
C PHE A 84 17.39 -5.96 30.78
N GLY A 85 17.49 -4.69 30.40
CA GLY A 85 16.46 -3.68 30.66
C GLY A 85 16.29 -2.78 29.45
N VAL A 86 15.06 -2.35 29.17
CA VAL A 86 14.73 -1.51 28.01
C VAL A 86 14.06 -0.23 28.48
N SER A 87 14.63 0.91 28.10
CA SER A 87 13.97 2.22 28.17
C SER A 87 13.44 2.52 26.77
N ARG A 88 12.13 2.39 26.55
CA ARG A 88 11.50 2.50 25.24
C ARG A 88 10.96 3.91 24.99
N GLY A 89 11.16 4.42 23.78
CA GLY A 89 10.46 5.55 23.17
C GLY A 89 9.67 5.07 21.95
N ASP A 90 8.49 4.50 22.19
CA ASP A 90 7.42 4.25 21.20
C ASP A 90 6.25 5.22 21.41
N VAL A 91 5.23 5.20 20.55
CA VAL A 91 4.11 6.17 20.59
C VAL A 91 3.34 6.22 21.92
N LEU A 92 3.38 5.15 22.75
CA LEU A 92 2.72 5.12 24.06
C LEU A 92 3.48 5.95 25.10
N THR A 93 4.80 6.01 24.94
CA THR A 93 5.74 6.74 25.81
C THR A 93 6.13 8.10 25.26
N PHE A 94 6.01 8.30 23.95
CA PHE A 94 6.42 9.48 23.20
C PHE A 94 5.39 9.77 22.10
N PRO A 95 4.25 10.42 22.43
CA PRO A 95 3.10 10.56 21.51
C PRO A 95 3.35 11.31 20.21
N GLY A 96 4.42 12.12 20.12
CA GLY A 96 4.85 12.77 18.87
C GLY A 96 5.37 11.83 17.79
N LEU A 97 5.63 10.54 18.10
CA LEU A 97 5.99 9.51 17.11
C LEU A 97 4.80 8.99 16.30
N ASN A 98 3.58 9.46 16.56
CA ASN A 98 2.39 9.06 15.83
C ASN A 98 2.40 9.61 14.40
N THR A 99 2.03 8.75 13.45
CA THR A 99 2.24 8.89 11.99
C THR A 99 3.69 9.10 11.56
N GLN A 100 4.69 8.86 12.42
CA GLN A 100 6.12 9.05 12.10
C GLN A 100 6.87 7.75 11.79
N GLY A 101 6.22 6.59 11.84
CA GLY A 101 6.83 5.31 11.47
C GLY A 101 8.12 4.96 12.22
N LEU A 102 8.31 5.43 13.46
CA LEU A 102 9.59 5.32 14.18
C LEU A 102 9.42 4.96 15.66
N THR A 103 10.24 4.04 16.15
CA THR A 103 10.48 3.76 17.57
C THR A 103 11.98 3.83 17.86
N VAL A 104 12.37 4.40 19.00
CA VAL A 104 13.75 4.40 19.49
C VAL A 104 13.80 3.83 20.91
N SER A 105 14.63 2.82 21.15
CA SER A 105 14.78 2.17 22.45
C SER A 105 16.23 2.12 22.88
N ARG A 106 16.48 2.38 24.16
CA ARG A 106 17.74 2.09 24.82
C ARG A 106 17.66 0.71 25.45
N ILE A 107 18.73 -0.08 25.33
CA ILE A 107 18.83 -1.43 25.91
C ILE A 107 20.12 -1.54 26.72
N ASP A 108 20.00 -1.75 28.03
CA ASP A 108 21.11 -2.03 28.93
C ASP A 108 21.19 -3.54 29.23
N LEU A 109 22.39 -4.11 29.21
CA LEU A 109 22.65 -5.52 29.51
C LEU A 109 23.69 -5.63 30.64
N ALA A 110 23.38 -6.41 31.68
CA ALA A 110 24.37 -6.88 32.65
C ALA A 110 25.39 -7.82 31.97
N PRO A 111 26.56 -8.10 32.59
CA PRO A 111 27.45 -9.18 32.13
C PRO A 111 26.68 -10.50 32.04
N GLY A 112 26.77 -11.20 30.90
CA GLY A 112 25.94 -12.40 30.63
C GLY A 112 24.43 -12.15 30.51
N GLY A 113 24.00 -10.88 30.44
CA GLY A 113 22.61 -10.49 30.18
C GLY A 113 22.15 -10.90 28.78
N VAL A 114 20.89 -11.29 28.64
CA VAL A 114 20.29 -11.80 27.41
C VAL A 114 18.97 -11.07 27.12
N ILE A 115 18.85 -10.50 25.90
CA ILE A 115 17.56 -10.17 25.31
C ILE A 115 16.96 -11.49 24.80
N PRO A 116 15.72 -11.84 25.17
CA PRO A 116 15.14 -13.13 24.80
C PRO A 116 14.90 -13.26 23.29
N PHE A 117 14.60 -14.47 22.81
CA PHE A 117 14.12 -14.69 21.45
C PHE A 117 12.80 -13.98 21.24
N HIS A 118 12.76 -13.07 20.27
CA HIS A 118 11.56 -12.30 19.95
C HIS A 118 11.45 -11.99 18.45
N THR A 119 10.27 -11.52 18.06
CA THR A 119 10.05 -10.88 16.76
C THR A 119 9.44 -9.48 16.96
N HIS A 120 9.66 -8.63 15.96
CA HIS A 120 8.94 -7.37 15.75
C HIS A 120 8.08 -7.53 14.49
N PRO A 121 6.80 -7.95 14.60
CA PRO A 121 5.99 -8.29 13.43
C PRO A 121 5.74 -7.13 12.47
N ARG A 122 5.91 -5.89 12.95
CA ARG A 122 5.45 -4.66 12.29
C ARG A 122 6.56 -3.60 12.21
N GLY A 123 7.82 -4.02 12.23
CA GLY A 123 8.99 -3.17 12.01
C GLY A 123 10.27 -3.98 11.84
N SER A 124 11.11 -3.59 10.89
CA SER A 124 12.53 -3.93 10.86
C SER A 124 13.27 -3.14 11.95
N GLN A 125 14.40 -3.66 12.41
CA GLN A 125 15.16 -3.08 13.54
C GLN A 125 16.63 -2.90 13.17
N ALA A 126 17.19 -1.73 13.48
CA ALA A 126 18.65 -1.53 13.50
C ALA A 126 19.14 -1.41 14.94
N ASN A 127 20.31 -1.96 15.27
CA ASN A 127 20.92 -1.82 16.59
C ASN A 127 22.33 -1.26 16.48
N LEU A 128 22.60 -0.16 17.17
CA LEU A 128 23.94 0.38 17.39
C LEU A 128 24.42 -0.03 18.78
N VAL A 129 25.56 -0.73 18.88
CA VAL A 129 26.21 -0.99 20.17
C VAL A 129 26.97 0.27 20.59
N ILE A 130 26.62 0.84 21.74
CA ILE A 130 27.28 2.02 22.33
C ILE A 130 28.43 1.57 23.25
N LYS A 131 28.27 0.46 23.97
CA LYS A 131 29.25 -0.04 24.93
C LYS A 131 29.19 -1.56 25.08
N GLY A 132 30.33 -2.18 25.36
CA GLY A 132 30.46 -3.62 25.62
C GLY A 132 30.60 -4.47 24.35
N ASN A 133 30.51 -5.79 24.52
CA ASN A 133 30.58 -6.78 23.44
C ASN A 133 29.29 -7.60 23.45
N VAL A 134 28.53 -7.57 22.36
CA VAL A 134 27.20 -8.19 22.29
C VAL A 134 27.18 -9.23 21.18
N TYR A 135 27.02 -10.50 21.53
CA TYR A 135 26.71 -11.54 20.56
C TYR A 135 25.25 -11.38 20.12
N PHE A 136 25.04 -10.94 18.89
CA PHE A 136 23.73 -10.73 18.31
C PHE A 136 23.47 -11.81 17.26
N GLY A 137 22.22 -12.31 17.15
CA GLY A 137 21.83 -13.20 16.05
C GLY A 137 20.37 -13.07 15.64
N PHE A 138 20.10 -13.27 14.35
CA PHE A 138 18.75 -13.42 13.79
C PHE A 138 18.66 -14.67 12.91
N ILE A 139 17.48 -15.27 12.84
CA ILE A 139 17.21 -16.50 12.10
C ILE A 139 16.22 -16.20 10.96
N THR A 140 16.52 -16.74 9.79
CA THR A 140 15.71 -16.62 8.58
C THR A 140 14.53 -17.60 8.57
N THR A 141 13.60 -17.40 7.64
CA THR A 141 12.52 -18.36 7.34
C THR A 141 13.01 -19.70 6.76
N THR A 142 14.31 -19.83 6.46
CA THR A 142 14.95 -21.08 6.00
C THR A 142 15.90 -21.65 7.06
N ASP A 143 15.64 -21.38 8.35
CA ASP A 143 16.38 -21.87 9.52
C ASP A 143 17.89 -21.48 9.58
N VAL A 144 18.38 -20.58 8.70
CA VAL A 144 19.77 -20.09 8.73
C VAL A 144 19.93 -18.99 9.77
N LEU A 145 20.88 -19.16 10.69
CA LEU A 145 21.28 -18.19 11.72
C LEU A 145 22.39 -17.26 11.20
N TYR A 146 22.14 -15.96 11.22
CA TYR A 146 23.15 -14.93 11.01
C TYR A 146 23.51 -14.30 12.35
N ALA A 147 24.73 -14.55 12.84
CA ALA A 147 25.17 -14.08 14.16
C ALA A 147 26.63 -13.63 14.20
N LYS A 148 26.93 -12.62 15.04
CA LYS A 148 28.26 -12.03 15.22
C LYS A 148 28.39 -11.43 16.62
N VAL A 149 29.61 -11.44 17.19
CA VAL A 149 29.95 -10.59 18.34
C VAL A 149 30.21 -9.16 17.85
N MET A 150 29.29 -8.27 18.14
CA MET A 150 29.37 -6.83 17.86
C MET A 150 30.08 -6.10 19.01
N LYS A 151 30.82 -5.05 18.66
CA LYS A 151 31.54 -4.14 19.57
C LYS A 151 30.95 -2.74 19.53
N ALA A 152 31.31 -1.91 20.52
CA ALA A 152 30.99 -0.48 20.51
C ALA A 152 31.36 0.19 19.17
N GLY A 153 30.40 0.92 18.58
CA GLY A 153 30.49 1.54 17.27
C GLY A 153 29.99 0.68 16.10
N GLU A 154 29.77 -0.63 16.29
CA GLU A 154 29.19 -1.48 15.24
C GLU A 154 27.66 -1.44 15.25
N LEU A 155 27.07 -1.43 14.05
CA LEU A 155 25.63 -1.47 13.80
C LEU A 155 25.22 -2.77 13.08
N ASN A 156 24.01 -3.25 13.31
CA ASN A 156 23.36 -4.28 12.50
C ASN A 156 21.93 -3.89 12.09
N ILE A 157 21.33 -4.69 11.21
CA ILE A 157 19.91 -4.61 10.84
C ILE A 157 19.27 -6.00 10.92
N ILE A 158 17.97 -6.03 11.22
CA ILE A 158 17.11 -7.20 11.34
C ILE A 158 15.87 -6.94 10.47
N PRO A 159 15.59 -7.76 9.44
CA PRO A 159 14.35 -7.68 8.68
C PRO A 159 13.10 -7.92 9.55
N ARG A 160 12.02 -7.19 9.25
CA ARG A 160 10.69 -7.28 9.87
C ARG A 160 10.25 -8.74 10.12
N GLY A 161 9.76 -9.00 11.33
CA GLY A 161 9.14 -10.28 11.70
C GLY A 161 10.09 -11.49 11.90
N LEU A 162 11.40 -11.37 11.64
CA LEU A 162 12.35 -12.47 11.87
C LEU A 162 12.65 -12.68 13.36
N VAL A 163 12.93 -13.94 13.73
CA VAL A 163 13.28 -14.34 15.11
C VAL A 163 14.71 -13.91 15.42
N HIS A 164 14.94 -13.24 16.54
CA HIS A 164 16.26 -12.74 16.90
C HIS A 164 16.48 -12.59 18.42
N PHE A 165 17.74 -12.44 18.81
CA PHE A 165 18.20 -12.38 20.21
C PHE A 165 19.52 -11.60 20.32
N ALA A 166 19.90 -11.24 21.55
CA ALA A 166 21.24 -10.74 21.85
C ALA A 166 21.72 -11.19 23.24
N LYS A 167 23.02 -11.43 23.40
CA LYS A 167 23.70 -11.71 24.67
C LYS A 167 24.90 -10.79 24.85
N ASN A 168 25.02 -10.15 26.02
CA ASN A 168 26.27 -9.52 26.41
C ASN A 168 27.31 -10.59 26.76
N VAL A 169 28.38 -10.65 25.97
CA VAL A 169 29.53 -11.55 26.14
C VAL A 169 30.77 -10.82 26.67
N GLY A 170 30.65 -9.52 26.97
CA GLY A 170 31.69 -8.75 27.65
C GLY A 170 31.64 -8.90 29.18
N PRO A 171 32.77 -8.64 29.87
CA PRO A 171 32.84 -8.70 31.34
C PRO A 171 32.15 -7.51 32.03
N GLY A 172 31.96 -6.39 31.32
CA GLY A 172 31.23 -5.21 31.80
C GLY A 172 29.80 -5.14 31.28
N ARG A 173 29.01 -4.18 31.77
CA ARG A 173 27.68 -3.88 31.22
C ARG A 173 27.79 -3.43 29.76
N ALA A 174 26.90 -3.93 28.91
CA ALA A 174 26.73 -3.47 27.53
C ALA A 174 25.53 -2.51 27.40
N LEU A 175 25.56 -1.65 26.39
CA LEU A 175 24.54 -0.66 26.08
C LEU A 175 24.33 -0.62 24.57
N LEU A 176 23.08 -0.68 24.12
CA LEU A 176 22.68 -0.52 22.73
C LEU A 176 21.59 0.55 22.59
N ILE A 177 21.51 1.17 21.41
CA ILE A 177 20.31 1.84 20.93
C ILE A 177 19.72 0.99 19.81
N ALA A 178 18.44 0.67 19.90
CA ALA A 178 17.66 0.00 18.87
C ALA A 178 16.67 1.00 18.24
N THR A 179 16.71 1.16 16.92
CA THR A 179 15.71 1.94 16.16
C THR A 179 14.88 0.98 15.32
N LEU A 180 13.58 1.24 15.19
CA LEU A 180 12.66 0.43 14.39
C LEU A 180 11.79 1.30 13.49
N ASN A 181 11.56 0.88 12.24
CA ASN A 181 10.74 1.61 11.27
C ASN A 181 9.23 1.38 11.48
N SER A 182 8.77 1.49 12.73
CA SER A 182 7.37 1.64 13.07
C SER A 182 7.23 2.32 14.43
N GLN A 183 6.17 3.12 14.60
CA GLN A 183 5.79 3.74 15.87
C GLN A 183 5.26 2.75 16.92
N LEU A 184 4.90 1.53 16.48
CA LEU A 184 4.49 0.40 17.31
C LEU A 184 4.89 -0.91 16.61
N PRO A 185 6.17 -1.33 16.68
CA PRO A 185 6.69 -2.49 15.95
C PRO A 185 6.23 -3.84 16.54
N GLY A 186 5.51 -3.82 17.67
CA GLY A 186 5.22 -4.99 18.50
C GLY A 186 6.42 -5.44 19.35
N PHE A 187 6.29 -6.53 20.10
CA PHE A 187 7.39 -7.27 20.75
C PHE A 187 6.88 -8.67 21.14
N ALA A 188 6.91 -9.64 20.22
CA ALA A 188 6.49 -11.01 20.53
C ALA A 188 7.66 -11.77 21.16
N ASN A 189 7.77 -11.75 22.49
CA ASN A 189 8.73 -12.59 23.23
C ASN A 189 8.29 -14.05 23.14
N LEU A 190 9.06 -14.89 22.44
CA LEU A 190 8.67 -16.27 22.17
C LEU A 190 8.57 -17.12 23.44
N SER A 191 9.33 -16.80 24.50
CA SER A 191 9.25 -17.52 25.77
C SER A 191 7.91 -17.27 26.50
N SER A 192 7.37 -16.04 26.45
CA SER A 192 6.06 -15.74 27.06
C SER A 192 4.88 -16.10 26.15
N ASN A 193 4.99 -15.82 24.85
CA ASN A 193 3.96 -16.19 23.87
C ASN A 193 3.68 -17.71 23.92
N LEU A 194 4.72 -18.55 23.93
CA LEU A 194 4.55 -20.00 23.86
C LEU A 194 4.20 -20.67 25.20
N PHE A 195 4.74 -20.17 26.33
CA PHE A 195 4.65 -20.85 27.63
C PHE A 195 3.98 -20.01 28.75
N ALA A 196 3.44 -18.82 28.44
CA ALA A 196 2.75 -17.94 29.39
C ALA A 196 1.60 -17.12 28.76
N SER A 197 1.10 -17.57 27.60
CA SER A 197 -0.06 -16.99 26.92
C SER A 197 -1.35 -17.14 27.72
N ARG A 198 -2.35 -16.32 27.41
CA ARG A 198 -3.61 -16.21 28.16
C ARG A 198 -4.81 -16.31 27.20
N PRO A 199 -5.60 -17.41 27.24
CA PRO A 199 -5.30 -18.69 27.90
C PRO A 199 -4.00 -19.34 27.39
N THR A 200 -3.46 -20.30 28.14
CA THR A 200 -2.23 -21.03 27.74
C THR A 200 -2.48 -21.96 26.56
N ILE A 201 -1.48 -22.14 25.70
CA ILE A 201 -1.50 -23.18 24.67
C ILE A 201 -1.58 -24.57 25.34
N PRO A 202 -2.41 -25.50 24.85
CA PRO A 202 -2.45 -26.88 25.36
C PRO A 202 -1.08 -27.58 25.36
N ASN A 203 -0.77 -28.27 26.47
CA ASN A 203 0.53 -28.92 26.68
C ASN A 203 0.86 -29.96 25.59
N ASP A 204 -0.13 -30.67 25.06
CA ASP A 204 0.03 -31.68 24.02
C ASP A 204 0.46 -31.06 22.67
N ILE A 205 -0.02 -29.86 22.36
CA ILE A 205 0.38 -29.10 21.17
C ILE A 205 1.82 -28.61 21.33
N LEU A 206 2.20 -28.11 22.50
CA LEU A 206 3.58 -27.73 22.81
C LEU A 206 4.52 -28.94 22.78
N ALA A 207 4.13 -30.07 23.39
CA ALA A 207 4.90 -31.30 23.46
C ALA A 207 5.21 -31.83 22.05
N LYS A 208 4.19 -31.89 21.18
CA LYS A 208 4.35 -32.31 19.79
C LYS A 208 5.15 -31.31 18.92
N ASN A 209 5.08 -30.01 19.23
CA ASN A 209 5.93 -29.00 18.60
C ASN A 209 7.42 -29.19 18.92
N PHE A 210 7.76 -29.36 20.20
CA PHE A 210 9.15 -29.52 20.66
C PHE A 210 9.63 -30.99 20.65
N ARG A 211 8.78 -31.93 20.21
CA ARG A 211 9.06 -33.37 20.10
C ARG A 211 9.46 -34.04 21.44
N VAL A 212 8.89 -33.53 22.54
CA VAL A 212 9.09 -34.01 23.93
C VAL A 212 7.77 -34.50 24.53
N ASP A 213 7.78 -34.92 25.80
CA ASP A 213 6.55 -35.26 26.53
C ASP A 213 5.91 -34.04 27.23
N GLU A 214 4.64 -34.16 27.61
CA GLU A 214 3.92 -33.10 28.32
C GLU A 214 4.52 -32.79 29.70
N LYS A 215 5.26 -33.73 30.32
CA LYS A 215 5.96 -33.50 31.59
C LYS A 215 7.09 -32.49 31.41
N THR A 216 7.86 -32.61 30.32
CA THR A 216 8.90 -31.64 29.95
C THR A 216 8.30 -30.25 29.71
N ILE A 217 7.14 -30.16 29.06
CA ILE A 217 6.41 -28.89 28.88
C ILE A 217 5.92 -28.33 30.22
N ALA A 218 5.35 -29.15 31.10
CA ALA A 218 4.89 -28.72 32.42
C ALA A 218 6.04 -28.17 33.29
N MET A 219 7.26 -28.73 33.17
CA MET A 219 8.45 -28.18 33.82
C MET A 219 8.81 -26.78 33.30
N ILE A 220 8.68 -26.53 31.99
CA ILE A 220 8.90 -25.20 31.40
C ILE A 220 7.82 -24.21 31.92
N ASN A 221 6.53 -24.56 31.79
CA ASN A 221 5.41 -23.72 32.21
C ASN A 221 5.46 -23.33 33.70
N ASN A 222 5.88 -24.26 34.58
CA ASN A 222 6.00 -23.96 36.01
C ASN A 222 7.17 -23.00 36.34
N SER A 223 8.16 -22.84 35.45
CA SER A 223 9.31 -21.95 35.65
C SER A 223 9.06 -20.49 35.21
N THR A 224 8.06 -20.24 34.35
CA THR A 224 7.80 -18.92 33.75
C THR A 224 6.88 -18.04 34.61
N MET A 225 5.96 -18.64 35.36
CA MET A 225 4.79 -17.97 35.98
C MET A 225 5.06 -16.99 37.14
N ALA A 226 6.26 -16.94 37.71
CA ALA A 226 6.54 -16.18 38.93
C ALA A 226 7.18 -14.79 38.71
N ALA A 227 6.37 -13.73 38.54
CA ALA A 227 6.70 -12.33 38.87
C ALA A 227 5.52 -11.35 38.67
N LYS A 228 5.16 -10.57 39.71
CA LYS A 228 4.40 -9.31 39.62
C LYS A 228 4.74 -8.42 40.83
N PHE A 229 5.02 -7.14 40.62
CA PHE A 229 5.02 -6.13 41.70
C PHE A 229 4.68 -4.73 41.15
N SER A 230 4.23 -3.84 42.04
CA SER A 230 3.77 -2.47 41.72
C SER A 230 4.67 -1.42 42.38
N ILE A 231 4.69 -0.20 41.83
CA ILE A 231 5.56 0.91 42.29
C ILE A 231 4.72 2.18 42.50
N LYS A 232 4.96 2.90 43.61
CA LYS A 232 4.48 4.27 43.82
C LYS A 232 5.60 5.27 43.47
N THR A 233 5.21 6.41 42.92
CA THR A 233 6.12 7.50 42.49
C THR A 233 6.11 8.69 43.44
N THR A 234 7.25 9.37 43.58
CA THR A 234 7.35 10.73 44.16
C THR A 234 8.28 11.61 43.32
N SER A 235 8.01 12.93 43.34
CA SER A 235 8.67 14.03 42.60
C SER A 235 10.15 14.22 43.00
N SER A 236 11.10 14.70 42.17
CA SER A 236 11.14 16.08 41.64
C SER A 236 12.19 16.38 40.54
N PHE A 237 11.80 17.33 39.67
CA PHE A 237 12.53 18.50 39.14
C PHE A 237 13.98 18.77 39.62
N PHE A 238 14.92 19.32 38.83
CA PHE A 238 14.98 19.72 37.39
C PHE A 238 16.46 20.08 37.04
N LEU A 239 16.68 20.72 35.88
CA LEU A 239 17.91 21.33 35.35
C LEU A 239 18.98 20.37 34.75
N VAL A 240 19.69 20.68 33.65
CA VAL A 240 19.38 21.30 32.33
C VAL A 240 20.71 21.38 31.52
N LEU A 241 20.61 21.54 30.18
CA LEU A 241 21.68 21.99 29.24
C LEU A 241 22.71 20.96 28.70
N CYS A 242 22.53 20.63 27.41
CA CYS A 242 23.52 20.75 26.30
C CYS A 242 24.84 19.91 26.30
N SER A 243 25.42 19.53 25.15
CA SER A 243 24.99 19.67 23.74
C SER A 243 25.73 18.73 22.75
N THR A 244 25.08 18.49 21.60
CA THR A 244 25.62 18.12 20.24
C THR A 244 26.44 16.81 20.03
N VAL A 245 26.24 15.92 19.03
CA VAL A 245 25.81 15.97 17.58
C VAL A 245 26.98 16.25 16.62
N ILE A 246 27.40 15.39 15.66
CA ILE A 246 27.28 13.92 15.42
C ILE A 246 28.65 13.42 14.84
N LEU A 247 28.94 12.65 13.76
CA LEU A 247 28.27 11.77 12.75
C LEU A 247 29.03 10.39 12.74
N PHE A 248 28.97 9.39 11.85
CA PHE A 248 28.57 9.19 10.43
C PHE A 248 28.04 7.71 10.28
N PHE A 249 27.74 7.04 9.16
CA PHE A 249 27.89 7.25 7.70
C PHE A 249 26.72 6.56 6.93
N SER A 250 26.96 5.71 5.92
CA SER A 250 25.98 4.97 5.07
C SER A 250 26.12 3.42 5.23
N LEU A 251 25.18 2.54 4.87
CA LEU A 251 24.06 2.54 3.90
C LEU A 251 22.80 1.79 4.42
N PRO A 252 21.58 2.14 3.98
CA PRO A 252 20.46 1.18 3.88
C PRO A 252 19.64 1.28 2.57
N CYS A 253 18.73 0.32 2.33
CA CYS A 253 17.76 0.26 1.23
C CYS A 253 16.58 -0.63 1.65
N PHE A 254 15.32 -0.25 1.33
CA PHE A 254 14.12 -1.13 1.23
C PHE A 254 12.98 -0.39 0.47
N SER A 255 11.91 -1.12 0.11
CA SER A 255 10.94 -0.76 -0.93
C SER A 255 9.49 -0.89 -0.47
N ALA A 256 8.59 -0.08 -1.05
CA ALA A 256 7.17 -0.41 -1.17
C ALA A 256 6.94 -1.48 -2.26
N ASP A 257 5.74 -2.07 -2.31
CA ASP A 257 5.30 -2.84 -3.48
C ASP A 257 4.75 -1.84 -4.52
N PRO A 258 5.40 -1.69 -5.70
CA PRO A 258 4.96 -0.73 -6.70
C PRO A 258 3.67 -1.19 -7.37
N ASP A 259 2.85 -0.21 -7.79
CA ASP A 259 1.69 -0.47 -8.64
C ASP A 259 2.05 -1.36 -9.85
N PRO A 260 1.14 -2.24 -10.30
CA PRO A 260 1.37 -3.00 -11.53
C PRO A 260 1.52 -2.02 -12.69
N LEU A 261 2.65 -2.08 -13.42
CA LEU A 261 2.91 -1.26 -14.61
C LEU A 261 2.53 -1.97 -15.92
N GLN A 262 2.07 -3.22 -15.81
CA GLN A 262 1.59 -4.08 -16.89
C GLN A 262 0.48 -5.01 -16.36
N ASP A 263 -0.27 -5.65 -17.25
CA ASP A 263 -1.46 -6.45 -16.90
C ASP A 263 -1.17 -7.62 -15.94
N PHE A 264 -0.01 -8.26 -16.10
CA PHE A 264 0.51 -9.33 -15.25
C PHE A 264 2.03 -9.46 -15.46
N CYS A 265 2.72 -10.21 -14.60
CA CYS A 265 4.15 -10.48 -14.71
C CYS A 265 4.46 -11.94 -14.37
N VAL A 266 4.04 -12.91 -15.20
CA VAL A 266 4.31 -14.35 -14.96
C VAL A 266 5.80 -14.58 -14.71
N ALA A 267 6.17 -15.23 -13.60
CA ALA A 267 7.57 -15.40 -13.21
C ALA A 267 8.38 -16.26 -14.20
N GLU A 268 9.57 -15.79 -14.55
CA GLU A 268 10.62 -16.61 -15.15
C GLU A 268 11.58 -17.13 -14.05
N LEU A 269 11.26 -18.31 -13.54
CA LEU A 269 11.96 -18.93 -12.41
C LEU A 269 13.42 -19.31 -12.72
N ASN A 270 13.76 -19.53 -13.99
CA ASN A 270 15.11 -19.94 -14.41
C ASN A 270 16.07 -18.77 -14.66
N SER A 271 15.61 -17.52 -14.43
CA SER A 271 16.43 -16.34 -14.71
C SER A 271 17.68 -16.26 -13.82
N THR A 272 18.80 -15.93 -14.46
CA THR A 272 20.07 -15.61 -13.80
C THR A 272 20.01 -14.26 -13.07
N VAL A 273 19.15 -13.35 -13.53
CA VAL A 273 18.93 -12.02 -12.93
C VAL A 273 18.28 -12.17 -11.56
N LYS A 274 18.83 -11.49 -10.54
CA LYS A 274 18.30 -11.49 -9.17
C LYS A 274 17.73 -10.11 -8.81
N VAL A 275 16.48 -10.12 -8.37
CA VAL A 275 15.67 -8.95 -7.97
C VAL A 275 14.84 -9.30 -6.73
N ASN A 276 14.15 -8.33 -6.14
CA ASN A 276 13.17 -8.59 -5.08
C ASN A 276 11.89 -9.20 -5.67
N GLY A 277 11.91 -10.51 -5.93
CA GLY A 277 10.85 -11.25 -6.64
C GLY A 277 11.40 -12.01 -7.85
N PHE A 278 10.58 -12.16 -8.89
CA PHE A 278 10.98 -12.80 -10.15
C PHE A 278 10.77 -11.85 -11.35
N PRO A 279 11.67 -11.85 -12.35
CA PRO A 279 11.43 -11.15 -13.61
C PRO A 279 10.28 -11.79 -14.39
N CYS A 280 9.66 -11.01 -15.29
CA CYS A 280 8.53 -11.45 -16.09
C CYS A 280 9.01 -12.26 -17.33
N LYS A 281 8.26 -13.29 -17.71
CA LYS A 281 8.31 -13.88 -19.07
C LYS A 281 7.93 -12.84 -20.14
N SER A 282 8.35 -13.07 -21.39
CA SER A 282 7.80 -12.33 -22.53
C SER A 282 6.31 -12.62 -22.69
N VAL A 283 5.50 -11.62 -23.01
CA VAL A 283 4.05 -11.80 -23.27
C VAL A 283 3.81 -12.81 -24.40
N SER A 284 4.70 -12.88 -25.40
CA SER A 284 4.66 -13.88 -26.48
C SER A 284 4.92 -15.33 -26.05
N GLN A 285 5.34 -15.56 -24.81
CA GLN A 285 5.59 -16.88 -24.21
C GLN A 285 4.54 -17.25 -23.15
N VAL A 286 3.63 -16.33 -22.82
CA VAL A 286 2.59 -16.55 -21.80
C VAL A 286 1.38 -17.23 -22.43
N THR A 287 0.87 -18.23 -21.75
CA THR A 287 -0.26 -19.06 -22.17
C THR A 287 -1.36 -19.05 -21.11
N SER A 288 -2.55 -19.55 -21.43
CA SER A 288 -3.62 -19.69 -20.43
C SER A 288 -3.16 -20.53 -19.23
N ASN A 289 -2.37 -21.58 -19.45
CA ASN A 289 -1.88 -22.47 -18.38
C ASN A 289 -0.99 -21.76 -17.34
N ASP A 290 -0.36 -20.63 -17.67
CA ASP A 290 0.38 -19.84 -16.68
C ASP A 290 -0.52 -19.24 -15.59
N PHE A 291 -1.84 -19.20 -15.81
CA PHE A 291 -2.87 -18.69 -14.90
C PHE A 291 -3.78 -19.78 -14.29
N PHE A 292 -3.50 -21.07 -14.51
CA PHE A 292 -4.27 -22.19 -13.92
C PHE A 292 -3.37 -23.26 -13.30
N PHE A 293 -3.58 -23.58 -12.03
CA PHE A 293 -2.77 -24.49 -11.24
C PHE A 293 -3.58 -25.66 -10.68
N SER A 294 -3.15 -26.89 -10.98
CA SER A 294 -3.83 -28.12 -10.57
C SER A 294 -3.16 -28.86 -9.40
N GLY A 295 -2.09 -28.33 -8.83
CA GLY A 295 -1.33 -29.00 -7.77
C GLY A 295 -2.17 -29.29 -6.51
N LEU A 296 -3.11 -28.42 -6.16
CA LEU A 296 -3.96 -28.53 -4.96
C LEU A 296 -4.99 -29.68 -5.03
N MET A 297 -5.20 -30.32 -6.19
CA MET A 297 -6.08 -31.49 -6.31
C MET A 297 -5.59 -32.67 -5.45
N ASN A 298 -4.27 -32.84 -5.32
CA ASN A 298 -3.65 -33.98 -4.65
C ASN A 298 -3.66 -33.85 -3.11
N GLU A 299 -3.83 -34.98 -2.41
CA GLU A 299 -3.64 -35.02 -0.95
C GLU A 299 -2.15 -34.97 -0.59
N ALA A 300 -1.80 -34.06 0.32
CA ALA A 300 -0.44 -33.94 0.83
C ALA A 300 -0.09 -35.10 1.79
N SER A 301 1.17 -35.58 1.72
CA SER A 301 1.61 -36.66 2.60
C SER A 301 1.71 -36.22 4.06
N THR A 302 0.88 -36.84 4.91
CA THR A 302 0.88 -36.64 6.36
C THR A 302 1.88 -37.56 7.10
N ALA A 303 2.70 -38.34 6.37
CA ALA A 303 3.67 -39.29 6.92
C ALA A 303 4.95 -38.57 7.43
N ASN A 304 4.79 -37.73 8.46
CA ASN A 304 5.86 -36.99 9.12
C ASN A 304 5.55 -36.79 10.62
N PRO A 305 6.52 -36.37 11.46
CA PRO A 305 6.33 -36.26 12.91
C PRO A 305 5.20 -35.31 13.37
N PHE A 306 4.88 -34.29 12.57
CA PHE A 306 3.80 -33.35 12.87
C PHE A 306 2.42 -33.90 12.46
N GLY A 307 2.36 -34.77 11.45
CA GLY A 307 1.12 -35.36 10.93
C GLY A 307 0.31 -34.42 10.03
N ALA A 308 0.96 -33.42 9.45
CA ALA A 308 0.37 -32.49 8.48
C ALA A 308 1.24 -32.43 7.22
N GLY A 309 0.63 -32.56 6.04
CA GLY A 309 1.28 -32.36 4.75
C GLY A 309 0.84 -31.04 4.12
N LEU A 310 1.70 -30.44 3.30
CA LEU A 310 1.47 -29.16 2.61
C LEU A 310 1.73 -29.31 1.10
N ILE A 311 0.79 -28.86 0.27
CA ILE A 311 1.05 -28.50 -1.13
C ILE A 311 1.01 -26.97 -1.21
N LEU A 312 2.16 -26.37 -1.58
CA LEU A 312 2.24 -24.94 -1.84
C LEU A 312 1.59 -24.60 -3.18
N GLY A 313 0.77 -23.55 -3.17
CA GLY A 313 0.38 -22.79 -4.36
C GLY A 313 0.85 -21.35 -4.19
N ASP A 314 2.17 -21.19 -4.07
CA ASP A 314 2.88 -19.91 -4.11
C ASP A 314 3.48 -19.67 -5.50
N VAL A 315 4.18 -18.55 -5.70
CA VAL A 315 4.78 -18.18 -6.98
C VAL A 315 5.79 -19.19 -7.55
N THR A 316 6.39 -20.06 -6.72
CA THR A 316 7.37 -21.06 -7.16
C THR A 316 6.69 -22.31 -7.74
N ALA A 317 5.51 -22.65 -7.24
CA ALA A 317 4.67 -23.71 -7.79
C ALA A 317 3.71 -23.21 -8.88
N PHE A 318 3.33 -21.94 -8.82
CA PHE A 318 2.35 -21.29 -9.70
C PHE A 318 2.85 -19.90 -10.15
N PRO A 319 3.67 -19.83 -11.22
CA PRO A 319 4.33 -18.60 -11.69
C PRO A 319 3.41 -17.41 -12.01
N GLY A 320 2.13 -17.64 -12.29
CA GLY A 320 1.13 -16.59 -12.52
C GLY A 320 0.82 -15.72 -11.30
N LEU A 321 1.15 -16.18 -10.08
CA LEU A 321 0.98 -15.40 -8.84
C LEU A 321 2.00 -14.26 -8.67
N ASN A 322 3.00 -14.17 -9.56
CA ASN A 322 4.01 -13.12 -9.48
C ASN A 322 3.39 -11.74 -9.81
N THR A 323 3.69 -10.78 -8.93
CA THR A 323 3.06 -9.45 -8.81
C THR A 323 1.55 -9.47 -8.54
N GLN A 324 0.99 -10.58 -8.03
CA GLN A 324 -0.45 -10.72 -7.72
C GLN A 324 -0.78 -10.71 -6.23
N GLY A 325 0.24 -10.68 -5.34
CA GLY A 325 0.01 -10.52 -3.89
C GLY A 325 -0.84 -11.61 -3.24
N LEU A 326 -0.90 -12.82 -3.80
CA LEU A 326 -1.69 -13.94 -3.28
C LEU A 326 -0.89 -15.25 -3.29
N THR A 327 -1.12 -16.08 -2.27
CA THR A 327 -0.73 -17.50 -2.19
C THR A 327 -1.95 -18.29 -1.73
N VAL A 328 -2.23 -19.44 -2.37
CA VAL A 328 -3.31 -20.36 -1.96
C VAL A 328 -2.72 -21.76 -1.86
N SER A 329 -2.62 -22.30 -0.65
CA SER A 329 -1.96 -23.58 -0.38
C SER A 329 -2.91 -24.56 0.31
N ARG A 330 -2.71 -25.86 0.07
CA ARG A 330 -3.52 -26.94 0.66
C ARG A 330 -2.73 -27.63 1.76
N ILE A 331 -3.37 -27.82 2.90
CA ILE A 331 -2.82 -28.58 4.03
C ILE A 331 -3.77 -29.73 4.38
N ASP A 332 -3.28 -30.96 4.32
CA ASP A 332 -3.99 -32.15 4.79
C ASP A 332 -3.42 -32.54 6.17
N ILE A 333 -4.29 -32.81 7.17
CA ILE A 333 -3.89 -33.03 8.57
C ILE A 333 -4.48 -34.35 9.08
N ALA A 334 -3.63 -35.30 9.47
CA ALA A 334 -4.02 -36.56 10.09
C ALA A 334 -4.75 -36.34 11.45
N PRO A 335 -5.52 -37.32 11.98
CA PRO A 335 -6.08 -37.22 13.32
C PRO A 335 -4.99 -36.94 14.37
N GLY A 336 -5.17 -35.91 15.20
CA GLY A 336 -4.13 -35.46 16.14
C GLY A 336 -2.87 -34.85 15.48
N GLY A 337 -2.87 -34.65 14.17
CA GLY A 337 -1.86 -33.90 13.43
C GLY A 337 -1.87 -32.42 13.81
N ILE A 338 -0.71 -31.76 13.71
CA ILE A 338 -0.57 -30.32 13.93
C ILE A 338 0.10 -29.64 12.74
N ILE A 339 -0.29 -28.39 12.48
CA ILE A 339 0.63 -27.41 11.88
C ILE A 339 1.43 -26.83 13.05
N PRO A 340 2.78 -26.87 13.02
CA PRO A 340 3.61 -26.39 14.11
C PRO A 340 3.45 -24.88 14.36
N LEU A 341 3.98 -24.41 15.49
CA LEU A 341 4.03 -23.01 15.86
C LEU A 341 4.92 -22.24 14.88
N HIS A 342 4.34 -21.29 14.16
CA HIS A 342 5.02 -20.54 13.12
C HIS A 342 4.56 -19.08 13.00
N THR A 343 5.24 -18.33 12.14
CA THR A 343 4.84 -16.99 11.69
C THR A 343 4.92 -16.87 10.16
N HIS A 344 4.13 -15.95 9.61
CA HIS A 344 4.20 -15.48 8.23
C HIS A 344 4.63 -14.00 8.21
N PRO A 345 5.94 -13.69 8.07
CA PRO A 345 6.43 -12.31 8.24
C PRO A 345 5.93 -11.30 7.21
N ARG A 346 5.44 -11.76 6.05
CA ARG A 346 5.04 -10.90 4.93
C ARG A 346 3.55 -10.99 4.56
N ALA A 347 2.73 -11.72 5.31
CA ALA A 347 1.29 -11.85 5.02
C ALA A 347 0.46 -12.14 6.26
N SER A 348 -0.79 -11.66 6.26
CA SER A 348 -1.88 -12.23 7.05
C SER A 348 -2.38 -13.51 6.37
N GLU A 349 -2.88 -14.47 7.15
CA GLU A 349 -3.31 -15.79 6.69
C GLU A 349 -4.82 -16.00 6.98
N CYS A 350 -5.62 -16.19 5.94
CA CYS A 350 -6.99 -16.64 6.04
C CYS A 350 -7.08 -18.16 5.80
N ASN A 351 -7.68 -18.89 6.73
CA ASN A 351 -7.74 -20.35 6.71
C ASN A 351 -9.16 -20.85 6.50
N LEU A 352 -9.40 -21.64 5.45
CA LEU A 352 -10.66 -22.33 5.17
C LEU A 352 -10.54 -23.82 5.49
N VAL A 353 -11.20 -24.30 6.53
CA VAL A 353 -11.35 -25.75 6.76
C VAL A 353 -12.33 -26.29 5.73
N THR A 354 -11.90 -27.14 4.79
CA THR A 354 -12.81 -27.78 3.83
C THR A 354 -13.34 -29.12 4.35
N LYS A 355 -12.61 -29.79 5.26
CA LYS A 355 -12.97 -31.09 5.86
C LYS A 355 -12.45 -31.21 7.29
N GLY A 356 -13.16 -31.96 8.14
CA GLY A 356 -12.72 -32.31 9.50
C GLY A 356 -13.07 -31.27 10.58
N LYS A 357 -12.29 -31.26 11.67
CA LYS A 357 -12.39 -30.30 12.78
C LYS A 357 -10.98 -29.86 13.20
N VAL A 358 -10.70 -28.57 13.17
CA VAL A 358 -9.35 -28.05 13.43
C VAL A 358 -9.41 -26.96 14.49
N LEU A 359 -8.64 -27.12 15.57
CA LEU A 359 -8.36 -26.06 16.53
C LEU A 359 -7.29 -25.15 15.93
N PHE A 360 -7.64 -23.90 15.62
CA PHE A 360 -6.68 -22.86 15.29
C PHE A 360 -6.46 -21.96 16.50
N GLY A 361 -5.25 -21.40 16.63
CA GLY A 361 -4.96 -20.37 17.61
C GLY A 361 -3.80 -19.46 17.18
N PHE A 362 -3.92 -18.16 17.48
CA PHE A 362 -2.87 -17.17 17.27
C PHE A 362 -2.69 -16.28 18.50
N ILE A 363 -1.49 -15.72 18.64
CA ILE A 363 -0.99 -15.07 19.86
C ILE A 363 -0.60 -13.63 19.55
N THR A 364 -1.08 -12.69 20.35
CA THR A 364 -0.69 -11.27 20.26
C THR A 364 0.72 -11.02 20.82
N THR A 365 1.30 -9.87 20.48
CA THR A 365 2.53 -9.37 21.13
C THR A 365 2.32 -9.00 22.62
N THR A 366 1.08 -9.09 23.10
CA THR A 366 0.66 -8.91 24.51
C THR A 366 0.32 -10.23 25.23
N ASP A 367 0.76 -11.38 24.68
CA ASP A 367 0.56 -12.74 25.19
C ASP A 367 -0.92 -13.20 25.28
N VAL A 368 -1.84 -12.64 24.49
CA VAL A 368 -3.24 -13.07 24.43
C VAL A 368 -3.43 -14.12 23.33
N LEU A 369 -4.00 -15.27 23.68
CA LEU A 369 -4.30 -16.37 22.74
C LEU A 369 -5.76 -16.30 22.28
N TYR A 370 -5.99 -15.96 21.00
CA TYR A 370 -7.29 -16.14 20.36
C TYR A 370 -7.33 -17.52 19.69
N SER A 371 -8.32 -18.34 20.02
CA SER A 371 -8.43 -19.71 19.47
C SER A 371 -9.87 -20.21 19.39
N LYS A 372 -10.13 -21.17 18.48
CA LYS A 372 -11.45 -21.81 18.29
C LYS A 372 -11.31 -23.15 17.57
N VAL A 373 -12.17 -24.11 17.90
CA VAL A 373 -12.35 -25.33 17.11
C VAL A 373 -13.28 -25.03 15.93
N MET A 374 -12.72 -24.96 14.74
CA MET A 374 -13.41 -24.78 13.48
C MET A 374 -13.89 -26.12 12.90
N LYS A 375 -14.96 -26.04 12.11
CA LYS A 375 -15.58 -27.13 11.34
C LYS A 375 -15.45 -26.84 9.84
N ALA A 376 -15.73 -27.85 9.02
CA ALA A 376 -15.81 -27.69 7.57
C ALA A 376 -16.71 -26.51 7.14
N LYS A 377 -16.18 -25.66 6.24
CA LYS A 377 -16.72 -24.41 5.69
C LYS A 377 -16.74 -23.20 6.65
N GLU A 378 -16.00 -23.25 7.75
CA GLU A 378 -15.68 -22.07 8.55
C GLU A 378 -14.32 -21.48 8.11
N LEU A 379 -14.20 -20.15 8.22
CA LEU A 379 -12.99 -19.35 7.99
C LEU A 379 -12.38 -18.85 9.31
N SER A 380 -11.07 -18.66 9.34
CA SER A 380 -10.39 -17.80 10.31
C SER A 380 -9.48 -16.79 9.62
N ILE A 381 -9.06 -15.75 10.33
CA ILE A 381 -8.04 -14.79 9.90
C ILE A 381 -6.98 -14.62 10.98
N ILE A 382 -5.71 -14.65 10.57
CA ILE A 382 -4.54 -14.56 11.43
C ILE A 382 -3.68 -13.37 10.94
N PRO A 383 -3.44 -12.33 11.78
CA PRO A 383 -2.70 -11.14 11.37
C PRO A 383 -1.21 -11.35 11.06
N ARG A 384 -0.69 -10.52 10.14
CA ARG A 384 0.70 -10.48 9.65
C ARG A 384 1.74 -10.63 10.76
N GLY A 385 2.57 -11.67 10.65
CA GLY A 385 3.71 -11.94 11.53
C GLY A 385 3.40 -12.38 12.97
N LEU A 386 2.14 -12.57 13.37
CA LEU A 386 1.80 -13.12 14.70
C LEU A 386 2.10 -14.63 14.78
N VAL A 387 2.33 -15.12 16.00
CA VAL A 387 2.63 -16.55 16.25
C VAL A 387 1.34 -17.36 16.28
N HIS A 388 1.27 -18.45 15.51
CA HIS A 388 0.05 -19.25 15.37
C HIS A 388 0.32 -20.74 15.13
N PHE A 389 -0.72 -21.56 15.32
CA PHE A 389 -0.72 -23.02 15.15
C PHE A 389 -2.10 -23.53 14.72
N ALA A 390 -2.13 -24.79 14.26
CA ALA A 390 -3.37 -25.54 14.08
C ALA A 390 -3.23 -26.99 14.57
N LYS A 391 -4.30 -27.59 15.08
CA LYS A 391 -4.39 -29.02 15.43
C LYS A 391 -5.67 -29.64 14.89
N ASN A 392 -5.57 -30.77 14.18
CA ASN A 392 -6.75 -31.59 13.90
C ASN A 392 -7.22 -32.27 15.21
N VAL A 393 -8.40 -31.86 15.66
CA VAL A 393 -9.09 -32.40 16.86
C VAL A 393 -10.28 -33.29 16.49
N GLY A 394 -10.44 -33.61 15.20
CA GLY A 394 -11.36 -34.62 14.70
C GLY A 394 -10.75 -36.02 14.70
N SER A 395 -11.62 -37.03 14.66
CA SER A 395 -11.25 -38.46 14.54
C SER A 395 -10.83 -38.88 13.13
N GLY A 396 -11.14 -38.09 12.11
CA GLY A 396 -10.73 -38.30 10.71
C GLY A 396 -9.80 -37.21 10.21
N LYS A 397 -9.16 -37.43 9.04
CA LYS A 397 -8.31 -36.42 8.39
C LYS A 397 -9.08 -35.11 8.17
N ALA A 398 -8.46 -33.99 8.53
CA ALA A 398 -8.91 -32.65 8.21
C ALA A 398 -8.19 -32.12 6.97
N VAL A 399 -8.81 -31.18 6.26
CA VAL A 399 -8.22 -30.49 5.10
C VAL A 399 -8.50 -29.01 5.25
N VAL A 400 -7.47 -28.22 5.00
CA VAL A 400 -7.42 -26.78 5.15
C VAL A 400 -6.87 -26.16 3.86
N ILE A 401 -7.44 -25.05 3.43
CA ILE A 401 -6.87 -24.18 2.41
C ILE A 401 -6.39 -22.91 3.13
N ALA A 402 -5.08 -22.70 3.17
CA ALA A 402 -4.45 -21.51 3.72
C ALA A 402 -4.25 -20.49 2.59
N ILE A 403 -4.69 -19.26 2.81
CA ILE A 403 -4.74 -18.21 1.80
C ILE A 403 -4.10 -16.94 2.35
N LEU A 404 -3.10 -16.40 1.66
CA LEU A 404 -2.23 -15.36 2.21
C LEU A 404 -2.11 -14.19 1.25
N ASN A 405 -2.16 -12.95 1.77
CA ASN A 405 -1.98 -11.72 0.97
C ASN A 405 -0.51 -11.41 0.62
N SER A 406 0.22 -12.44 0.19
CA SER A 406 1.51 -12.28 -0.47
C SER A 406 1.78 -13.47 -1.38
N GLN A 407 2.42 -13.23 -2.52
CA GLN A 407 2.90 -14.29 -3.44
C GLN A 407 4.09 -15.09 -2.89
N GLN A 408 4.71 -14.61 -1.81
CA GLN A 408 5.75 -15.29 -1.04
C GLN A 408 5.61 -14.89 0.45
N PRO A 409 4.69 -15.47 1.23
CA PRO A 409 4.44 -15.03 2.61
C PRO A 409 5.64 -15.26 3.55
N GLY A 410 6.47 -16.27 3.24
CA GLY A 410 7.55 -16.75 4.11
C GLY A 410 7.02 -17.52 5.32
N PHE A 411 7.74 -18.52 5.79
CA PHE A 411 7.24 -19.45 6.83
C PHE A 411 8.36 -19.70 7.84
N SER A 412 8.24 -19.18 9.07
CA SER A 412 9.23 -19.41 10.14
C SER A 412 8.67 -20.40 11.14
N THR A 413 9.10 -21.66 11.10
CA THR A 413 8.76 -22.67 12.12
C THR A 413 9.59 -22.45 13.37
N LEU A 414 8.97 -21.96 14.44
CA LEU A 414 9.67 -21.57 15.66
C LEU A 414 10.49 -22.72 16.30
N PRO A 415 10.02 -23.98 16.37
CA PRO A 415 10.82 -25.07 16.91
C PRO A 415 12.12 -25.31 16.12
N ASN A 416 12.08 -25.22 14.79
CA ASN A 416 13.30 -25.36 13.97
C ASN A 416 14.21 -24.14 14.11
N ASN A 417 13.65 -22.92 13.99
CA ASN A 417 14.38 -21.66 14.12
C ASN A 417 15.19 -21.60 15.44
N LEU A 418 14.68 -22.21 16.51
CA LEU A 418 15.28 -22.22 17.85
C LEU A 418 16.16 -23.43 18.16
N PHE A 419 15.85 -24.62 17.63
CA PHE A 419 16.50 -25.89 18.03
C PHE A 419 17.12 -26.70 16.86
N ALA A 420 16.95 -26.26 15.62
CA ALA A 420 17.46 -26.90 14.41
C ALA A 420 18.22 -25.93 13.46
N SER A 421 18.41 -24.68 13.87
CA SER A 421 19.03 -23.65 13.03
C SER A 421 20.51 -23.90 12.75
N ASN A 422 20.98 -23.42 11.61
CA ASN A 422 22.35 -23.60 11.14
C ASN A 422 23.05 -22.25 10.91
N PRO A 423 24.20 -21.97 11.56
CA PRO A 423 24.82 -22.72 12.65
C PRO A 423 23.96 -22.78 13.92
N GLU A 424 24.26 -23.73 14.80
CA GLU A 424 23.46 -24.01 15.99
C GLU A 424 23.54 -22.88 17.04
N ILE A 425 22.39 -22.46 17.57
CA ILE A 425 22.28 -21.48 18.65
C ILE A 425 22.91 -22.04 19.95
N PRO A 426 23.76 -21.30 20.68
CA PRO A 426 24.35 -21.76 21.95
C PRO A 426 23.33 -22.20 23.00
N ASN A 427 23.61 -23.33 23.67
CA ASN A 427 22.72 -23.95 24.66
C ASN A 427 22.39 -23.03 25.85
N ASP A 428 23.37 -22.29 26.35
CA ASP A 428 23.22 -21.39 27.51
C ASP A 428 22.22 -20.25 27.23
N ILE A 429 22.17 -19.76 25.98
CA ILE A 429 21.25 -18.71 25.55
C ILE A 429 19.81 -19.26 25.53
N LEU A 430 19.61 -20.46 25.00
CA LEU A 430 18.31 -21.14 24.99
C LEU A 430 17.86 -21.51 26.42
N ALA A 431 18.78 -22.03 27.24
CA ALA A 431 18.51 -22.41 28.62
C ALA A 431 18.05 -21.21 29.46
N LYS A 432 18.77 -20.09 29.35
CA LYS A 432 18.41 -18.82 29.99
C LYS A 432 17.11 -18.21 29.44
N ASN A 433 16.79 -18.43 28.17
CA ASN A 433 15.52 -18.00 27.57
C ASN A 433 14.30 -18.75 28.13
N PHE A 434 14.37 -20.08 28.15
CA PHE A 434 13.27 -20.95 28.59
C PHE A 434 13.30 -21.26 30.09
N ARG A 435 14.23 -20.64 30.84
CA ARG A 435 14.43 -20.80 32.30
C ARG A 435 14.68 -22.25 32.74
N VAL A 436 15.28 -23.04 31.86
CA VAL A 436 15.66 -24.45 32.11
C VAL A 436 17.17 -24.61 32.17
N THR A 437 17.65 -25.83 32.45
CA THR A 437 19.07 -26.16 32.36
C THR A 437 19.47 -26.52 30.92
N GLU A 438 20.74 -26.37 30.58
CA GLU A 438 21.27 -26.79 29.26
C GLU A 438 21.08 -28.29 28.96
N LYS A 439 20.90 -29.13 30.00
CA LYS A 439 20.52 -30.54 29.83
C LYS A 439 19.15 -30.68 29.16
N VAL A 440 18.17 -29.84 29.54
CA VAL A 440 16.83 -29.83 28.91
C VAL A 440 16.92 -29.35 27.47
N ILE A 441 17.72 -28.32 27.19
CA ILE A 441 17.96 -27.85 25.81
C ILE A 441 18.60 -28.93 24.95
N THR A 442 19.58 -29.66 25.48
CA THR A 442 20.23 -30.79 24.80
C THR A 442 19.24 -31.91 24.51
N ILE A 443 18.35 -32.22 25.46
CA ILE A 443 17.25 -33.19 25.27
C ILE A 443 16.32 -32.74 24.14
N ILE A 444 15.92 -31.46 24.08
CA ILE A 444 15.08 -30.93 23.00
C ILE A 444 15.81 -31.03 21.65
N LYS A 445 17.04 -30.50 21.54
CA LYS A 445 17.84 -30.54 20.29
C LYS A 445 18.09 -31.94 19.75
N SER A 446 18.24 -32.95 20.62
CA SER A 446 18.35 -34.36 20.21
C SER A 446 17.16 -34.88 19.39
N LYS A 447 16.04 -34.14 19.36
CA LYS A 447 14.83 -34.47 18.57
C LYS A 447 14.78 -33.75 17.21
N PHE A 448 15.74 -32.87 16.94
CA PHE A 448 15.83 -32.07 15.71
C PHE A 448 17.09 -32.37 14.89
N GLN A 449 18.19 -32.80 15.52
CA GLN A 449 19.40 -33.23 14.83
C GLN A 449 19.18 -34.52 14.01
N HIS A 450 19.26 -34.42 12.68
CA HIS A 450 19.45 -35.58 11.80
C HIS A 450 20.93 -35.97 11.74
N ASN A 451 21.21 -37.27 11.54
CA ASN A 451 22.57 -37.85 11.57
C ASN A 451 23.52 -37.26 10.51
N MET A 452 24.31 -36.23 10.87
CA MET A 452 25.48 -35.79 10.09
C MET A 452 26.77 -36.48 10.60
N TYR A 453 26.92 -37.76 10.26
CA TYR A 453 28.15 -38.53 10.48
C TYR A 453 28.94 -38.70 9.18
N THR A 454 29.40 -37.59 8.60
CA THR A 454 30.34 -37.58 7.45
C THR A 454 31.59 -36.80 7.81
N LYS A 455 32.71 -37.51 8.03
CA LYS A 455 34.03 -36.89 8.17
C LYS A 455 34.37 -36.10 6.90
N SER A 456 34.85 -34.87 7.08
CA SER A 456 35.76 -34.23 6.13
C SER A 456 36.97 -33.71 6.90
N GLN A 457 38.15 -33.81 6.31
CA GLN A 457 39.41 -33.53 7.01
C GLN A 457 39.75 -32.04 7.03
N SER A 458 40.51 -31.66 8.05
CA SER A 458 41.08 -30.33 8.20
C SER A 458 42.03 -29.96 7.06
N ASN A 459 42.12 -28.67 6.76
CA ASN A 459 43.43 -28.05 6.52
C ASN A 459 43.51 -26.66 7.16
N LYS A 460 44.70 -26.30 7.65
CA LYS A 460 45.01 -25.04 8.34
C LYS A 460 46.02 -24.23 7.55
N THR A 461 45.74 -22.97 7.28
CA THR A 461 46.75 -21.92 6.98
C THR A 461 46.16 -20.57 7.41
N MET A 462 46.61 -20.05 8.55
CA MET A 462 47.65 -19.02 8.68
C MET A 462 47.17 -17.61 8.31
N ALA A 463 47.04 -16.76 9.33
CA ALA A 463 46.74 -15.34 9.19
C ALA A 463 48.03 -14.51 9.18
N ALA A 464 48.20 -13.66 8.15
CA ALA A 464 49.26 -12.66 8.13
C ALA A 464 48.86 -11.44 8.97
N LYS A 465 49.75 -10.98 9.87
CA LYS A 465 49.63 -9.67 10.52
C LYS A 465 50.30 -8.62 9.63
N PHE A 466 49.59 -7.54 9.32
CA PHE A 466 50.21 -6.28 8.89
C PHE A 466 50.00 -5.22 9.98
N SER A 467 51.00 -4.36 10.16
CA SER A 467 51.02 -3.32 11.19
C SER A 467 51.62 -2.07 10.59
N ILE A 468 50.84 -0.99 10.53
CA ILE A 468 51.31 0.33 10.12
C ILE A 468 51.07 1.30 11.27
N LYS A 469 52.16 1.93 11.74
CA LYS A 469 52.10 3.16 12.52
C LYS A 469 52.34 4.33 11.57
N THR A 470 51.41 5.27 11.52
CA THR A 470 51.66 6.63 11.02
C THR A 470 51.13 7.64 12.04
N THR A 471 51.76 8.80 12.08
CA THR A 471 51.67 9.75 13.20
C THR A 471 50.76 10.93 12.91
N SER A 472 50.09 11.39 13.97
CA SER A 472 49.80 12.80 14.32
C SER A 472 49.31 13.80 13.26
N SER A 473 48.27 14.56 13.65
CA SER A 473 48.04 15.94 13.18
C SER A 473 47.55 16.17 11.74
N PHE A 474 46.42 15.56 11.36
CA PHE A 474 45.49 16.18 10.40
C PHE A 474 43.98 16.02 10.75
N PHE A 475 43.67 15.52 11.95
CA PHE A 475 42.32 15.03 12.31
C PHE A 475 41.38 16.05 12.98
N LEU A 476 41.82 17.30 13.18
CA LEU A 476 41.03 18.33 13.90
C LEU A 476 40.26 19.32 12.99
N VAL A 477 40.46 19.26 11.67
CA VAL A 477 39.82 20.17 10.69
C VAL A 477 38.80 19.46 9.81
N LEU A 478 39.03 18.18 9.50
CA LEU A 478 38.07 17.32 8.80
C LEU A 478 36.85 16.99 9.69
N SER A 479 37.02 17.03 11.01
CA SER A 479 36.03 16.61 12.01
C SER A 479 34.90 17.60 12.29
N LEU A 480 34.95 18.85 11.79
CA LEU A 480 33.82 19.79 11.89
C LEU A 480 32.99 19.89 10.60
N ASN A 481 33.60 19.78 9.42
CA ASN A 481 32.88 19.84 8.14
C ASN A 481 32.08 18.55 7.85
N VAL A 482 32.47 17.44 8.47
CA VAL A 482 31.79 16.13 8.38
C VAL A 482 30.48 16.08 9.19
N ILE A 483 30.23 17.02 10.11
CA ILE A 483 29.12 16.93 11.08
C ILE A 483 27.79 17.54 10.61
N LEU A 484 27.79 18.38 9.58
CA LEU A 484 26.58 19.09 9.12
C LEU A 484 25.86 18.46 7.90
N PHE A 485 26.36 17.34 7.35
CA PHE A 485 26.08 17.00 5.95
C PHE A 485 25.08 15.85 5.69
N PHE A 486 24.80 14.96 6.65
CA PHE A 486 23.80 13.88 6.49
C PHE A 486 22.83 13.87 7.69
N SER A 487 21.55 14.15 7.47
CA SER A 487 20.48 13.79 8.43
C SER A 487 19.08 13.65 7.82
N LEU A 488 18.96 13.36 6.51
CA LEU A 488 17.70 12.91 5.92
C LEU A 488 17.91 11.66 5.06
N SER A 489 17.00 10.71 5.24
CA SER A 489 16.85 9.49 4.44
C SER A 489 15.40 9.06 4.63
N CYS A 490 14.59 9.07 3.57
CA CYS A 490 13.22 8.57 3.60
C CYS A 490 13.07 7.43 2.59
N LEU A 491 12.24 6.45 2.93
CA LEU A 491 11.86 5.30 2.12
C LEU A 491 10.42 4.96 2.49
N SER A 492 9.58 4.62 1.52
CA SER A 492 8.17 4.29 1.77
C SER A 492 7.89 2.78 1.80
N ALA A 493 6.72 2.42 2.30
CA ALA A 493 6.14 1.09 2.32
C ALA A 493 4.60 1.20 2.40
N ASP A 494 3.92 0.08 2.14
CA ASP A 494 2.54 -0.21 2.59
C ASP A 494 2.38 0.11 4.08
N PRO A 495 1.30 0.79 4.52
CA PRO A 495 1.09 1.15 5.92
C PRO A 495 1.05 -0.10 6.80
N ASP A 496 2.11 -0.28 7.57
CA ASP A 496 2.20 -1.40 8.51
C ASP A 496 0.98 -1.37 9.45
N PRO A 497 0.46 -2.53 9.87
CA PRO A 497 -0.44 -2.55 11.02
C PRO A 497 0.29 -1.90 12.21
N LEU A 498 -0.32 -0.90 12.86
CA LEU A 498 0.29 -0.25 14.02
C LEU A 498 -0.11 -0.96 15.33
N GLN A 499 -1.05 -1.90 15.25
CA GLN A 499 -1.50 -2.76 16.35
C GLN A 499 -1.71 -4.21 15.90
N ASP A 500 -1.72 -5.16 16.85
CA ASP A 500 -1.78 -6.59 16.55
C ASP A 500 -3.07 -7.02 15.84
N VAL A 501 -4.19 -6.36 16.13
CA VAL A 501 -5.53 -6.63 15.61
C VAL A 501 -6.33 -5.33 15.52
N CYS A 502 -7.16 -5.15 14.49
CA CYS A 502 -8.06 -3.99 14.34
C CYS A 502 -9.45 -4.43 13.85
N VAL A 503 -10.18 -5.20 14.66
CA VAL A 503 -11.54 -5.67 14.30
C VAL A 503 -12.45 -4.46 14.01
N ALA A 504 -13.15 -4.45 12.87
CA ALA A 504 -14.01 -3.33 12.48
C ALA A 504 -15.17 -3.09 13.47
N ASP A 505 -15.34 -1.85 13.91
CA ASP A 505 -16.60 -1.35 14.46
C ASP A 505 -17.51 -0.85 13.32
N LEU A 506 -18.44 -1.71 12.92
CA LEU A 506 -19.44 -1.41 11.89
C LEU A 506 -20.46 -0.36 12.36
N ASN A 507 -20.67 -0.21 13.67
CA ASN A 507 -21.70 0.67 14.25
C ASN A 507 -21.27 2.14 14.32
N SER A 508 -19.96 2.42 14.30
CA SER A 508 -19.45 3.79 14.23
C SER A 508 -20.01 4.50 12.98
N THR A 509 -20.34 5.78 13.12
CA THR A 509 -20.70 6.65 11.99
C THR A 509 -19.47 7.15 11.21
N ILE A 510 -18.27 7.02 11.79
CA ILE A 510 -17.01 7.45 11.19
C ILE A 510 -16.51 6.38 10.21
N ARG A 511 -16.07 6.82 9.03
CA ARG A 511 -15.38 6.02 8.02
C ARG A 511 -14.11 6.74 7.63
N VAL A 512 -12.99 6.02 7.66
CA VAL A 512 -11.67 6.53 7.31
C VAL A 512 -10.94 5.35 6.67
N ASN A 513 -10.91 5.34 5.34
CA ASN A 513 -10.46 4.22 4.49
C ASN A 513 -10.81 2.83 5.08
N GLY A 514 -12.10 2.50 5.08
CA GLY A 514 -12.63 1.34 5.82
C GLY A 514 -13.20 1.74 7.18
N PHE A 515 -12.89 0.94 8.22
CA PHE A 515 -13.60 0.97 9.50
C PHE A 515 -12.65 1.19 10.70
N PRO A 516 -13.08 1.97 11.71
CA PRO A 516 -12.33 2.08 12.96
C PRO A 516 -12.29 0.76 13.72
N CYS A 517 -11.25 0.57 14.54
CA CYS A 517 -11.08 -0.60 15.37
C CYS A 517 -12.02 -0.56 16.59
N LYS A 518 -12.68 -1.68 16.92
CA LYS A 518 -13.33 -1.88 18.22
C LYS A 518 -12.32 -1.70 19.37
N PRO A 519 -12.75 -1.25 20.57
CA PRO A 519 -11.93 -1.27 21.77
C PRO A 519 -11.41 -2.68 22.09
N MET A 520 -10.13 -2.81 22.46
CA MET A 520 -9.50 -4.11 22.74
C MET A 520 -10.19 -4.94 23.83
N SER A 521 -10.93 -4.30 24.74
CA SER A 521 -11.75 -4.97 25.76
C SER A 521 -13.02 -5.64 25.23
N GLN A 522 -13.40 -5.36 23.98
CA GLN A 522 -14.55 -5.95 23.28
C GLN A 522 -14.13 -6.97 22.20
N VAL A 523 -12.83 -7.11 21.93
CA VAL A 523 -12.30 -8.06 20.95
C VAL A 523 -12.29 -9.47 21.54
N THR A 524 -12.94 -10.41 20.87
CA THR A 524 -13.06 -11.81 21.29
C THR A 524 -12.45 -12.74 20.24
N SER A 525 -12.27 -14.02 20.58
CA SER A 525 -11.88 -15.01 19.57
C SER A 525 -12.85 -15.04 18.40
N ASN A 526 -14.17 -14.91 18.63
CA ASN A 526 -15.19 -15.02 17.58
C ASN A 526 -15.08 -13.95 16.49
N ASP A 527 -14.49 -12.79 16.77
CA ASP A 527 -14.24 -11.74 15.78
C ASP A 527 -13.26 -12.20 14.66
N PHE A 528 -12.47 -13.23 14.92
CA PHE A 528 -11.49 -13.83 14.01
C PHE A 528 -11.95 -15.16 13.38
N PHE A 529 -13.21 -15.58 13.57
CA PHE A 529 -13.76 -16.83 13.00
C PHE A 529 -15.16 -16.65 12.40
N PHE A 530 -15.30 -16.89 11.10
CA PHE A 530 -16.54 -16.65 10.34
C PHE A 530 -17.12 -17.93 9.73
N SER A 531 -18.42 -18.14 9.90
CA SER A 531 -19.13 -19.34 9.43
C SER A 531 -20.19 -19.06 8.35
N GLY A 532 -20.25 -17.82 7.83
CA GLY A 532 -21.24 -17.42 6.82
C GLY A 532 -21.13 -18.14 5.47
N LEU A 533 -19.98 -18.77 5.18
CA LEU A 533 -19.76 -19.57 3.96
C LEU A 533 -20.27 -21.03 4.07
N MET A 534 -20.70 -21.49 5.25
CA MET A 534 -21.22 -22.86 5.45
C MET A 534 -22.41 -23.18 4.54
N ASN A 535 -23.34 -22.23 4.45
CA ASN A 535 -24.57 -22.35 3.69
C ASN A 535 -24.36 -21.90 2.24
N GLY A 536 -25.03 -22.58 1.31
CA GLY A 536 -24.98 -22.19 -0.10
C GLY A 536 -25.64 -20.84 -0.34
N ALA A 537 -25.15 -20.13 -1.35
CA ALA A 537 -25.90 -19.03 -1.93
C ALA A 537 -27.05 -19.57 -2.80
N SER A 538 -28.14 -18.79 -2.87
CA SER A 538 -29.26 -19.10 -3.76
C SER A 538 -28.89 -18.78 -5.19
N THR A 539 -29.05 -19.76 -6.07
CA THR A 539 -28.87 -19.65 -7.53
C THR A 539 -30.20 -19.44 -8.25
N ALA A 540 -31.28 -19.14 -7.52
CA ALA A 540 -32.61 -18.87 -8.07
C ALA A 540 -32.69 -17.43 -8.62
N ASN A 541 -32.02 -17.20 -9.75
CA ASN A 541 -32.05 -15.96 -10.53
C ASN A 541 -31.61 -16.25 -11.97
N PHE A 542 -31.84 -15.30 -12.89
CA PHE A 542 -31.56 -15.44 -14.32
C PHE A 542 -30.11 -15.88 -14.65
N LEU A 543 -29.13 -15.33 -13.94
CA LEU A 543 -27.72 -15.67 -14.17
C LEU A 543 -27.36 -17.06 -13.61
N GLY A 544 -28.11 -17.61 -12.66
CA GLY A 544 -27.85 -18.91 -12.05
C GLY A 544 -26.69 -18.91 -11.04
N VAL A 545 -26.24 -17.72 -10.61
CA VAL A 545 -25.13 -17.51 -9.67
C VAL A 545 -25.63 -17.00 -8.32
N GLY A 546 -24.99 -17.43 -7.24
CA GLY A 546 -25.17 -16.82 -5.92
C GLY A 546 -23.82 -16.63 -5.23
N VAL A 547 -23.68 -15.55 -4.48
CA VAL A 547 -22.45 -15.25 -3.71
C VAL A 547 -22.78 -15.12 -2.22
N ARG A 548 -21.92 -15.70 -1.37
CA ARG A 548 -21.77 -15.35 0.05
C ARG A 548 -20.40 -14.70 0.21
N ARG A 549 -20.37 -13.39 0.50
CA ARG A 549 -19.11 -12.70 0.80
C ARG A 549 -18.68 -13.00 2.24
N GLY A 550 -17.38 -13.13 2.43
CA GLY A 550 -16.67 -12.94 3.68
C GLY A 550 -15.73 -11.76 3.48
N ASP A 551 -16.30 -10.56 3.63
CA ASP A 551 -15.64 -9.25 3.55
C ASP A 551 -15.68 -8.58 4.93
N VAL A 552 -15.06 -7.41 5.09
CA VAL A 552 -15.05 -6.70 6.38
C VAL A 552 -16.45 -6.40 6.96
N THR A 553 -17.49 -6.29 6.12
CA THR A 553 -18.87 -6.01 6.57
C THR A 553 -19.57 -7.24 7.17
N THR A 554 -19.09 -8.42 6.81
CA THR A 554 -19.65 -9.73 7.20
C THR A 554 -18.73 -10.49 8.16
N PHE A 555 -17.43 -10.24 8.08
CA PHE A 555 -16.36 -10.80 8.90
C PHE A 555 -15.43 -9.66 9.38
N PRO A 556 -15.79 -8.94 10.47
CA PRO A 556 -15.06 -7.75 10.94
C PRO A 556 -13.58 -7.93 11.27
N GLY A 557 -13.10 -9.16 11.49
CA GLY A 557 -11.69 -9.49 11.69
C GLY A 557 -10.81 -9.32 10.45
N LEU A 558 -11.39 -9.21 9.23
CA LEU A 558 -10.64 -8.93 7.98
C LEU A 558 -10.19 -7.46 7.85
N ASN A 559 -10.62 -6.58 8.74
CA ASN A 559 -10.23 -5.18 8.75
C ASN A 559 -8.73 -5.02 9.06
N THR A 560 -8.05 -4.19 8.26
CA THR A 560 -6.59 -4.05 8.13
C THR A 560 -5.85 -5.36 7.78
N GLN A 561 -6.51 -6.33 7.14
CA GLN A 561 -5.90 -7.63 6.78
C GLN A 561 -5.74 -7.85 5.27
N GLY A 562 -6.19 -6.93 4.42
CA GLY A 562 -5.97 -6.99 2.97
C GLY A 562 -6.52 -8.27 2.30
N LEU A 563 -7.60 -8.86 2.82
CA LEU A 563 -8.20 -10.09 2.29
C LEU A 563 -9.74 -10.03 2.29
N THR A 564 -10.34 -10.58 1.24
CA THR A 564 -11.77 -10.94 1.14
C THR A 564 -11.86 -12.37 0.65
N VAL A 565 -12.67 -13.21 1.31
CA VAL A 565 -12.90 -14.61 0.88
C VAL A 565 -14.40 -14.84 0.68
N SER A 566 -14.79 -15.05 -0.58
CA SER A 566 -16.19 -15.24 -0.98
C SER A 566 -16.44 -16.67 -1.45
N ARG A 567 -17.58 -17.23 -1.07
CA ARG A 567 -18.10 -18.47 -1.67
C ARG A 567 -19.06 -18.12 -2.79
N ILE A 568 -18.84 -18.73 -3.95
CA ILE A 568 -19.71 -18.63 -5.12
C ILE A 568 -20.34 -20.00 -5.38
N ASP A 569 -21.65 -20.03 -5.56
CA ASP A 569 -22.44 -21.19 -5.94
C ASP A 569 -23.00 -20.95 -7.35
N LEU A 570 -22.83 -21.91 -8.28
CA LEU A 570 -23.31 -21.80 -9.67
C LEU A 570 -24.22 -22.99 -10.02
N ALA A 571 -25.43 -22.73 -10.49
CA ALA A 571 -26.28 -23.75 -11.12
C ALA A 571 -25.63 -24.30 -12.42
N PRO A 572 -26.04 -25.45 -12.97
CA PRO A 572 -25.64 -25.86 -14.32
C PRO A 572 -25.96 -24.75 -15.34
N GLY A 573 -25.01 -24.39 -16.20
CA GLY A 573 -25.13 -23.23 -17.10
C GLY A 573 -25.18 -21.87 -16.38
N GLY A 574 -24.90 -21.81 -15.08
CA GLY A 574 -24.84 -20.58 -14.30
C GLY A 574 -23.61 -19.76 -14.64
N VAL A 575 -23.74 -18.43 -14.68
CA VAL A 575 -22.70 -17.49 -15.14
C VAL A 575 -22.44 -16.42 -14.07
N ILE A 576 -21.17 -16.24 -13.71
CA ILE A 576 -20.66 -15.00 -13.09
C ILE A 576 -20.53 -13.98 -14.24
N PRO A 577 -21.19 -12.81 -14.16
CA PRO A 577 -21.21 -11.85 -15.26
C PRO A 577 -19.84 -11.21 -15.51
N PHE A 578 -19.67 -10.52 -16.65
CA PHE A 578 -18.47 -9.72 -16.91
C PHE A 578 -18.33 -8.62 -15.86
N HIS A 579 -17.20 -8.62 -15.16
CA HIS A 579 -16.92 -7.65 -14.12
C HIS A 579 -15.42 -7.38 -13.97
N THR A 580 -15.08 -6.36 -13.17
CA THR A 580 -13.72 -6.10 -12.70
C THR A 580 -13.69 -5.98 -11.17
N HIS A 581 -12.50 -6.20 -10.61
CA HIS A 581 -12.14 -5.87 -9.23
C HIS A 581 -11.07 -4.77 -9.24
N PRO A 582 -11.44 -3.47 -9.17
CA PRO A 582 -10.50 -2.35 -9.31
C PRO A 582 -9.39 -2.31 -8.26
N ARG A 583 -9.60 -2.96 -7.11
CA ARG A 583 -8.70 -2.92 -5.94
C ARG A 583 -8.11 -4.28 -5.54
N ALA A 584 -8.25 -5.33 -6.36
CA ALA A 584 -7.64 -6.63 -6.07
C ALA A 584 -7.49 -7.53 -7.30
N SER A 585 -6.49 -8.41 -7.27
CA SER A 585 -6.46 -9.65 -8.07
C SER A 585 -7.34 -10.71 -7.38
N GLU A 586 -7.95 -11.62 -8.14
CA GLU A 586 -8.82 -12.69 -7.63
C GLU A 586 -8.23 -14.08 -7.90
N ALA A 587 -8.04 -14.88 -6.85
CA ALA A 587 -7.69 -16.30 -6.96
C ALA A 587 -8.94 -17.18 -6.71
N ASN A 588 -9.36 -17.95 -7.72
CA ASN A 588 -10.51 -18.86 -7.60
C ASN A 588 -10.06 -20.31 -7.40
N LEU A 589 -10.49 -20.94 -6.32
CA LEU A 589 -10.38 -22.38 -6.10
C LEU A 589 -11.73 -23.05 -6.37
N VAL A 590 -11.78 -23.96 -7.35
CA VAL A 590 -12.98 -24.78 -7.60
C VAL A 590 -13.05 -25.88 -6.53
N ILE A 591 -14.03 -25.79 -5.63
CA ILE A 591 -14.28 -26.80 -4.60
C ILE A 591 -15.08 -27.98 -5.16
N ARG A 592 -15.92 -27.74 -6.17
CA ARG A 592 -16.70 -28.77 -6.88
C ARG A 592 -17.23 -28.26 -8.22
N GLY A 593 -17.29 -29.13 -9.23
CA GLY A 593 -17.92 -28.89 -10.53
C GLY A 593 -16.92 -28.49 -11.62
N GLU A 594 -17.44 -28.21 -12.81
CA GLU A 594 -16.61 -27.86 -13.97
C GLU A 594 -16.94 -26.43 -14.41
N VAL A 595 -16.00 -25.50 -14.25
CA VAL A 595 -16.22 -24.07 -14.43
C VAL A 595 -15.24 -23.52 -15.46
N TYR A 596 -15.76 -23.01 -16.57
CA TYR A 596 -15.01 -22.25 -17.56
C TYR A 596 -14.78 -20.84 -17.02
N PHE A 597 -13.54 -20.50 -16.70
CA PHE A 597 -13.11 -19.16 -16.31
C PHE A 597 -12.39 -18.49 -17.47
N GLY A 598 -12.55 -17.18 -17.61
CA GLY A 598 -11.78 -16.37 -18.55
C GLY A 598 -11.59 -14.93 -18.09
N PHE A 599 -10.42 -14.37 -18.36
CA PHE A 599 -10.12 -12.94 -18.21
C PHE A 599 -9.48 -12.38 -19.47
N ILE A 600 -9.64 -11.08 -19.70
CA ILE A 600 -9.25 -10.41 -20.94
C ILE A 600 -8.27 -9.28 -20.60
N THR A 601 -7.19 -9.17 -21.38
CA THR A 601 -6.16 -8.13 -21.21
C THR A 601 -6.58 -6.75 -21.73
N THR A 602 -5.79 -5.72 -21.43
CA THR A 602 -5.80 -4.39 -22.08
C THR A 602 -5.36 -4.41 -23.55
N THR A 603 -5.04 -5.60 -24.09
CA THR A 603 -4.75 -5.86 -25.50
C THR A 603 -5.71 -6.92 -26.09
N ASP A 604 -6.90 -7.05 -25.49
CA ASP A 604 -8.02 -7.87 -25.96
C ASP A 604 -7.75 -9.38 -26.16
N VAL A 605 -6.66 -9.89 -25.57
CA VAL A 605 -6.34 -11.33 -25.50
C VAL A 605 -7.12 -11.98 -24.35
N LEU A 606 -7.87 -13.05 -24.65
CA LEU A 606 -8.62 -13.86 -23.69
C LEU A 606 -7.77 -15.03 -23.17
N TYR A 607 -7.48 -15.04 -21.88
CA TYR A 607 -6.90 -16.19 -21.19
C TYR A 607 -8.01 -16.96 -20.45
N ALA A 608 -8.31 -18.18 -20.90
CA ALA A 608 -9.42 -18.97 -20.39
C ALA A 608 -9.14 -20.49 -20.34
N LYS A 609 -9.83 -21.21 -19.43
CA LYS A 609 -9.73 -22.67 -19.26
C LYS A 609 -10.98 -23.20 -18.52
N VAL A 610 -11.35 -24.45 -18.79
CA VAL A 610 -12.29 -25.21 -17.93
C VAL A 610 -11.52 -25.78 -16.75
N MET A 611 -11.91 -25.39 -15.54
CA MET A 611 -11.34 -25.84 -14.28
C MET A 611 -12.22 -26.90 -13.60
N LYS A 612 -11.60 -27.83 -12.85
CA LYS A 612 -12.27 -28.92 -12.13
C LYS A 612 -12.02 -28.89 -10.61
N ASP A 613 -12.70 -29.75 -9.86
CA ASP A 613 -12.51 -29.99 -8.41
C ASP A 613 -11.03 -29.99 -7.99
N GLY A 614 -10.61 -28.96 -7.25
CA GLY A 614 -9.25 -28.79 -6.72
C GLY A 614 -8.29 -27.96 -7.58
N GLU A 615 -8.70 -27.48 -8.76
CA GLU A 615 -7.91 -26.52 -9.54
C GLU A 615 -8.09 -25.07 -9.04
N LEU A 616 -7.00 -24.31 -9.13
CA LEU A 616 -6.85 -22.90 -8.76
C LEU A 616 -6.61 -22.05 -10.01
N ASN A 617 -7.07 -20.79 -10.03
CA ASN A 617 -6.62 -19.78 -10.98
C ASN A 617 -6.12 -18.50 -10.28
N ILE A 618 -5.60 -17.57 -11.07
CA ILE A 618 -5.38 -16.18 -10.67
C ILE A 618 -5.84 -15.25 -11.80
N ILE A 619 -6.59 -14.21 -11.44
CA ILE A 619 -7.11 -13.17 -12.32
C ILE A 619 -6.48 -11.84 -11.89
N PRO A 620 -5.73 -11.14 -12.76
CA PRO A 620 -5.04 -9.89 -12.38
C PRO A 620 -5.99 -8.71 -12.08
N ARG A 621 -5.54 -7.83 -11.18
CA ARG A 621 -6.25 -6.63 -10.72
C ARG A 621 -6.84 -5.80 -11.86
N GLY A 622 -8.12 -5.46 -11.74
CA GLY A 622 -8.82 -4.54 -12.64
C GLY A 622 -9.14 -5.06 -14.04
N LEU A 623 -8.71 -6.28 -14.42
CA LEU A 623 -9.04 -6.86 -15.73
C LEU A 623 -10.49 -7.36 -15.79
N VAL A 624 -11.06 -7.40 -17.00
CA VAL A 624 -12.43 -7.88 -17.23
C VAL A 624 -12.44 -9.40 -17.26
N HIS A 625 -13.33 -10.00 -16.46
CA HIS A 625 -13.40 -11.45 -16.31
C HIS A 625 -14.82 -11.96 -16.03
N PHE A 626 -14.99 -13.27 -16.25
CA PHE A 626 -16.25 -13.99 -16.12
C PHE A 626 -16.01 -15.46 -15.74
N ALA A 627 -17.08 -16.17 -15.37
CA ALA A 627 -17.04 -17.62 -15.28
C ALA A 627 -18.39 -18.25 -15.65
N LYS A 628 -18.39 -19.46 -16.23
CA LYS A 628 -19.58 -20.26 -16.55
C LYS A 628 -19.42 -21.67 -15.99
N ASN A 629 -20.37 -22.14 -15.20
CA ASN A 629 -20.45 -23.57 -14.86
C ASN A 629 -20.92 -24.35 -16.10
N VAL A 630 -19.98 -25.03 -16.74
CA VAL A 630 -20.21 -25.88 -17.92
C VAL A 630 -20.60 -27.30 -17.52
N GLY A 631 -20.36 -27.71 -16.27
CA GLY A 631 -20.68 -29.04 -15.77
C GLY A 631 -22.18 -29.27 -15.52
N PRO A 632 -22.66 -30.53 -15.57
CA PRO A 632 -24.08 -30.89 -15.39
C PRO A 632 -24.57 -30.82 -13.94
N ARG A 633 -23.77 -30.31 -12.99
CA ARG A 633 -24.04 -30.28 -11.55
C ARG A 633 -23.75 -28.89 -10.98
N LYS A 634 -24.35 -28.55 -9.83
CA LYS A 634 -24.12 -27.26 -9.16
C LYS A 634 -22.65 -27.11 -8.73
N ALA A 635 -21.90 -26.23 -9.37
CA ALA A 635 -20.52 -25.94 -9.01
C ALA A 635 -20.43 -25.04 -7.76
N VAL A 636 -19.28 -25.10 -7.08
CA VAL A 636 -18.94 -24.30 -5.90
C VAL A 636 -17.50 -23.84 -6.02
N VAL A 637 -17.28 -22.55 -5.88
CA VAL A 637 -15.97 -21.87 -5.96
C VAL A 637 -15.72 -21.10 -4.67
N ILE A 638 -14.46 -21.00 -4.27
CA ILE A 638 -13.98 -20.03 -3.28
C ILE A 638 -13.11 -19.01 -4.02
N ALA A 639 -13.62 -17.79 -4.12
CA ALA A 639 -12.92 -16.63 -4.67
C ALA A 639 -12.21 -15.90 -3.52
N THR A 640 -10.92 -15.62 -3.68
CA THR A 640 -10.14 -14.85 -2.69
C THR A 640 -9.43 -13.69 -3.33
N LEU A 641 -9.51 -12.52 -2.68
CA LEU A 641 -9.02 -11.25 -3.23
C LEU A 641 -8.08 -10.59 -2.23
N ASN A 642 -6.96 -10.03 -2.72
CA ASN A 642 -5.96 -9.31 -1.91
C ASN A 642 -6.38 -7.88 -1.52
N SER A 643 -7.66 -7.68 -1.21
CA SER A 643 -8.17 -6.48 -0.56
C SER A 643 -9.35 -6.83 0.33
N GLN A 644 -9.52 -6.09 1.42
CA GLN A 644 -10.68 -6.18 2.32
C GLN A 644 -11.96 -5.57 1.74
N LEU A 645 -11.83 -4.72 0.69
CA LEU A 645 -12.93 -4.08 -0.05
C LEU A 645 -12.57 -3.97 -1.55
N PRO A 646 -12.48 -5.10 -2.28
CA PRO A 646 -11.91 -5.18 -3.63
C PRO A 646 -12.68 -4.43 -4.74
N GLY A 647 -13.87 -3.90 -4.41
CA GLY A 647 -14.85 -3.41 -5.40
C GLY A 647 -15.54 -4.58 -6.13
N PHE A 648 -16.51 -4.27 -6.99
CA PHE A 648 -17.15 -5.22 -7.92
C PHE A 648 -17.91 -4.42 -8.98
N ALA A 649 -17.31 -4.19 -10.15
CA ALA A 649 -17.93 -3.42 -11.22
C ALA A 649 -18.55 -4.37 -12.26
N ASN A 650 -19.84 -4.68 -12.14
CA ASN A 650 -20.55 -5.54 -13.11
C ASN A 650 -20.89 -4.74 -14.36
N LEU A 651 -20.24 -5.04 -15.49
CA LEU A 651 -20.34 -4.24 -16.71
C LEU A 651 -21.77 -4.20 -17.27
N SER A 652 -22.53 -5.30 -17.16
CA SER A 652 -23.93 -5.34 -17.61
C SER A 652 -24.85 -4.42 -16.79
N SER A 653 -24.55 -4.24 -15.50
CA SER A 653 -25.32 -3.38 -14.60
C SER A 653 -24.86 -1.92 -14.71
N ASN A 654 -23.54 -1.69 -14.68
CA ASN A 654 -22.89 -0.40 -14.83
C ASN A 654 -23.32 0.33 -16.12
N LEU A 655 -23.43 -0.38 -17.26
CA LEU A 655 -23.72 0.26 -18.55
C LEU A 655 -25.22 0.46 -18.84
N PHE A 656 -26.10 -0.42 -18.35
CA PHE A 656 -27.51 -0.43 -18.76
C PHE A 656 -28.51 -0.18 -17.60
N ALA A 657 -28.10 -0.40 -16.36
CA ALA A 657 -28.90 -0.25 -15.15
C ALA A 657 -28.38 0.85 -14.19
N SER A 658 -27.46 1.70 -14.63
CA SER A 658 -26.93 2.80 -13.80
C SER A 658 -28.01 3.77 -13.33
N HIS A 659 -27.77 4.43 -12.19
CA HIS A 659 -28.60 5.51 -11.68
C HIS A 659 -27.76 6.77 -11.34
N PRO A 660 -28.00 7.94 -11.98
CA PRO A 660 -28.85 8.17 -13.15
C PRO A 660 -28.48 7.28 -14.36
N THR A 661 -29.39 7.16 -15.31
CA THR A 661 -29.22 6.23 -16.43
C THR A 661 -28.39 6.87 -17.53
N ILE A 662 -27.30 6.22 -17.95
CA ILE A 662 -26.54 6.59 -19.17
C ILE A 662 -27.53 6.78 -20.34
N PRO A 663 -27.37 7.81 -21.20
CA PRO A 663 -28.22 8.03 -22.38
C PRO A 663 -28.25 6.85 -23.37
N ASN A 664 -29.20 6.83 -24.31
CA ASN A 664 -29.35 5.72 -25.26
C ASN A 664 -28.40 5.87 -26.45
N ASP A 665 -28.33 7.07 -27.02
CA ASP A 665 -27.45 7.52 -28.10
C ASP A 665 -25.96 7.24 -27.80
N ILE A 666 -25.50 7.57 -26.59
CA ILE A 666 -24.11 7.30 -26.15
C ILE A 666 -23.81 5.80 -26.19
N LEU A 667 -24.71 4.96 -25.69
CA LEU A 667 -24.56 3.49 -25.72
C LEU A 667 -24.71 2.93 -27.13
N ALA A 668 -25.59 3.49 -27.95
CA ALA A 668 -25.82 3.08 -29.34
C ALA A 668 -24.56 3.30 -30.18
N LYS A 669 -23.96 4.50 -30.08
CA LYS A 669 -22.67 4.85 -30.67
C LYS A 669 -21.52 3.95 -30.19
N ASN A 670 -21.55 3.57 -28.91
CA ASN A 670 -20.56 2.69 -28.27
C ASN A 670 -20.62 1.23 -28.76
N PHE A 671 -21.80 0.64 -28.81
CA PHE A 671 -22.00 -0.74 -29.28
C PHE A 671 -22.25 -0.81 -30.79
N ARG A 672 -22.13 0.33 -31.51
CA ARG A 672 -22.32 0.47 -32.97
C ARG A 672 -23.69 -0.05 -33.47
N VAL A 673 -24.70 0.00 -32.61
CA VAL A 673 -26.10 -0.40 -32.86
C VAL A 673 -27.04 0.80 -32.76
N ASP A 674 -28.34 0.59 -32.97
CA ASP A 674 -29.36 1.62 -32.82
C ASP A 674 -29.90 1.73 -31.37
N GLU A 675 -30.55 2.85 -31.06
CA GLU A 675 -31.11 3.11 -29.72
C GLU A 675 -32.22 2.15 -29.28
N LYS A 676 -32.95 1.50 -30.21
CA LYS A 676 -33.99 0.53 -29.85
C LYS A 676 -33.35 -0.76 -29.38
N THR A 677 -32.27 -1.20 -30.01
CA THR A 677 -31.43 -2.31 -29.51
C THR A 677 -30.92 -2.02 -28.09
N ILE A 678 -30.43 -0.80 -27.82
CA ILE A 678 -30.05 -0.39 -26.45
C ILE A 678 -31.25 -0.39 -25.49
N ALA A 679 -32.41 0.10 -25.92
CA ALA A 679 -33.63 0.10 -25.10
C ALA A 679 -34.11 -1.32 -24.73
N ILE A 680 -33.98 -2.28 -25.67
CA ILE A 680 -34.25 -3.70 -25.43
C ILE A 680 -33.32 -4.23 -24.33
N ILE A 681 -32.00 -4.07 -24.48
CA ILE A 681 -31.01 -4.50 -23.48
C ILE A 681 -31.31 -3.88 -22.10
N LYS A 682 -31.54 -2.56 -22.03
CA LYS A 682 -31.91 -1.85 -20.78
C LYS A 682 -33.19 -2.40 -20.15
N SER A 683 -34.23 -2.66 -20.95
CA SER A 683 -35.51 -3.18 -20.42
C SER A 683 -35.38 -4.60 -19.90
N ASN A 684 -34.68 -5.50 -20.60
CA ASN A 684 -34.46 -6.88 -20.17
C ASN A 684 -33.65 -6.95 -18.86
N ILE A 685 -32.65 -6.07 -18.70
CA ILE A 685 -31.86 -5.99 -17.47
C ILE A 685 -32.71 -5.42 -16.31
N ARG A 686 -33.42 -4.30 -16.50
CA ARG A 686 -34.21 -3.63 -15.44
C ARG A 686 -35.45 -4.41 -14.99
N ASN A 687 -36.19 -5.00 -15.93
CA ASN A 687 -37.39 -5.78 -15.61
C ASN A 687 -37.08 -6.97 -14.67
N SER A 688 -35.85 -7.50 -14.72
CA SER A 688 -35.38 -8.53 -13.80
C SER A 688 -35.12 -8.05 -12.36
N GLN A 689 -34.79 -6.77 -12.17
CA GLN A 689 -34.59 -6.19 -10.83
C GLN A 689 -35.94 -5.87 -10.16
N ASN A 690 -36.93 -5.44 -10.95
CA ASN A 690 -38.28 -5.08 -10.47
C ASN A 690 -39.03 -6.23 -9.77
N PHE A 691 -38.64 -7.49 -9.99
CA PHE A 691 -39.18 -8.65 -9.24
C PHE A 691 -38.85 -8.66 -7.74
N LYS A 692 -38.07 -7.69 -7.24
CA LYS A 692 -37.88 -7.40 -5.80
C LYS A 692 -38.63 -6.17 -5.28
N LEU A 693 -39.32 -5.41 -6.13
CA LEU A 693 -39.97 -4.14 -5.75
C LEU A 693 -41.51 -4.20 -5.80
N VAL A 694 -42.09 -5.28 -5.28
CA VAL A 694 -43.53 -5.30 -4.96
C VAL A 694 -43.75 -4.34 -3.78
N HIS A 695 -44.34 -3.18 -4.10
CA HIS A 695 -44.49 -2.05 -3.19
C HIS A 695 -45.51 -2.36 -2.08
N HIS A 696 -45.02 -2.76 -0.89
CA HIS A 696 -45.89 -3.00 0.27
C HIS A 696 -45.38 -2.30 1.54
N LEU A 697 -46.21 -1.40 2.06
CA LEU A 697 -46.15 -0.81 3.40
C LEU A 697 -44.83 -0.11 3.81
N ILE A 698 -44.74 1.20 3.54
CA ILE A 698 -44.89 2.24 4.57
C ILE A 698 -45.43 3.53 3.91
N LYS A 699 -46.75 3.69 3.98
CA LYS A 699 -47.43 4.98 3.90
C LYS A 699 -48.26 5.11 5.18
N ASN A 700 -47.68 5.69 6.24
CA ASN A 700 -48.53 6.35 7.24
C ASN A 700 -47.80 7.44 8.06
N THR A 701 -48.37 8.63 7.97
CA THR A 701 -48.59 9.59 9.07
C THR A 701 -47.67 9.51 10.31
N SER A 702 -46.61 10.32 10.32
CA SER A 702 -46.15 10.95 11.58
C SER A 702 -45.45 12.31 11.34
N TYR A 703 -44.73 12.46 10.22
CA TYR A 703 -43.96 13.67 9.89
C TYR A 703 -44.76 14.99 9.93
N LYS A 704 -46.05 14.96 9.59
CA LYS A 704 -46.94 16.14 9.62
C LYS A 704 -47.35 16.62 11.03
N ARG A 705 -47.07 15.89 12.12
CA ARG A 705 -47.25 16.38 13.50
C ARG A 705 -46.02 17.03 14.10
N PHE A 706 -44.81 16.70 13.64
CA PHE A 706 -43.57 17.29 14.15
C PHE A 706 -43.42 18.77 13.75
N LEU A 707 -43.81 19.11 12.52
CA LEU A 707 -43.71 20.46 11.95
C LEU A 707 -44.68 21.50 12.55
N LEU A 708 -45.51 21.15 13.53
CA LEU A 708 -46.38 22.10 14.24
C LEU A 708 -45.86 22.52 15.63
N TYR A 709 -44.81 21.88 16.15
CA TYR A 709 -44.33 22.13 17.52
C TYR A 709 -43.20 23.18 17.60
N ILE A 710 -42.54 23.49 16.48
CA ILE A 710 -41.44 24.47 16.43
C ILE A 710 -41.98 25.83 15.96
N LYS A 711 -42.78 26.49 16.80
CA LYS A 711 -43.24 27.88 16.54
C LYS A 711 -43.42 28.78 17.76
N ASN A 712 -42.99 28.37 18.96
CA ASN A 712 -42.94 29.25 20.14
C ASN A 712 -42.00 28.72 21.25
N THR A 713 -40.74 29.19 21.26
CA THR A 713 -39.87 29.29 22.46
C THR A 713 -38.72 30.27 22.17
N SER A 714 -38.15 30.89 23.20
CA SER A 714 -37.36 32.13 23.09
C SER A 714 -35.88 31.96 22.68
N SER A 715 -35.36 33.02 22.04
CA SER A 715 -34.06 33.10 21.34
C SER A 715 -32.80 33.08 22.22
N PHE A 716 -32.82 32.43 23.38
CA PHE A 716 -31.64 32.33 24.26
C PHE A 716 -31.07 30.90 24.34
N PHE A 717 -31.92 29.87 24.27
CA PHE A 717 -31.48 28.47 24.34
C PHE A 717 -30.80 27.99 23.05
N VAL A 718 -31.24 28.50 21.89
CA VAL A 718 -30.68 28.17 20.57
C VAL A 718 -29.21 28.62 20.45
N VAL A 719 -28.85 29.77 21.04
CA VAL A 719 -27.47 30.30 21.02
C VAL A 719 -26.53 29.42 21.84
N MET A 720 -26.96 28.94 23.02
CA MET A 720 -26.18 27.98 23.81
C MET A 720 -26.05 26.62 23.12
N CYS A 721 -27.11 26.10 22.49
CA CYS A 721 -27.01 24.85 21.72
C CYS A 721 -26.06 24.98 20.51
N LEU A 722 -26.07 26.11 19.79
CA LEU A 722 -25.12 26.36 18.71
C LEU A 722 -23.67 26.41 19.21
N ILE A 723 -23.41 27.03 20.37
CA ILE A 723 -22.07 27.07 20.99
C ILE A 723 -21.61 25.67 21.41
N VAL A 724 -22.48 24.81 21.93
CA VAL A 724 -22.12 23.41 22.27
C VAL A 724 -21.88 22.55 21.02
N ILE A 725 -22.65 22.75 19.95
CA ILE A 725 -22.45 22.05 18.66
C ILE A 725 -21.12 22.47 18.00
N LEU A 726 -20.71 23.73 18.15
CA LEU A 726 -19.42 24.24 17.66
C LEU A 726 -18.17 23.67 18.37
N PHE A 727 -18.32 22.86 19.43
CA PHE A 727 -17.20 22.30 20.20
C PHE A 727 -16.95 20.79 19.99
N PHE A 728 -17.71 20.10 19.14
CA PHE A 728 -17.63 18.63 18.98
C PHE A 728 -17.55 18.11 17.53
N SER A 729 -16.70 18.70 16.69
CA SER A 729 -16.32 18.11 15.38
C SER A 729 -14.92 18.51 14.88
N MET A 730 -13.88 18.22 15.66
CA MET A 730 -12.48 18.28 15.22
C MET A 730 -11.83 16.91 15.41
N SER A 731 -11.73 16.13 14.33
CA SER A 731 -11.00 14.86 14.29
C SER A 731 -10.50 14.62 12.87
N CYS A 732 -9.20 14.37 12.73
CA CYS A 732 -8.54 14.21 11.42
C CYS A 732 -8.75 12.78 10.88
N PHE A 733 -8.88 12.63 9.56
CA PHE A 733 -9.28 11.39 8.89
C PHE A 733 -8.21 10.90 7.88
N SER A 734 -7.04 10.41 8.33
CA SER A 734 -6.03 9.84 7.39
C SER A 734 -6.17 8.33 7.17
N ALA A 735 -5.75 7.88 5.98
CA ALA A 735 -6.28 6.74 5.23
C ALA A 735 -5.33 5.52 5.16
N ASP A 736 -5.53 4.65 4.17
CA ASP A 736 -4.49 3.82 3.54
C ASP A 736 -4.42 4.20 2.03
N PRO A 737 -3.33 3.89 1.30
CA PRO A 737 -3.09 4.45 -0.03
C PRO A 737 -3.99 3.90 -1.16
N ASP A 738 -4.69 2.77 -0.97
CA ASP A 738 -5.68 2.29 -1.95
C ASP A 738 -7.08 2.79 -1.52
N PRO A 739 -7.88 3.47 -2.37
CA PRO A 739 -9.14 4.07 -1.95
C PRO A 739 -10.21 3.01 -1.63
N LEU A 740 -10.28 2.59 -0.36
CA LEU A 740 -11.18 1.56 0.16
C LEU A 740 -12.67 1.96 0.13
N GLN A 741 -12.96 3.23 -0.15
CA GLN A 741 -14.30 3.70 -0.51
C GLN A 741 -14.22 4.40 -1.87
N ASP A 742 -15.29 4.29 -2.67
CA ASP A 742 -15.30 4.81 -4.03
C ASP A 742 -15.21 6.36 -4.07
N PHE A 743 -15.43 7.07 -2.95
CA PHE A 743 -15.17 8.51 -2.77
C PHE A 743 -14.82 8.93 -1.33
N CYS A 744 -14.00 9.98 -1.21
CA CYS A 744 -14.01 10.91 -0.07
C CYS A 744 -14.07 12.35 -0.61
N VAL A 745 -15.06 13.14 -0.17
CA VAL A 745 -15.24 14.55 -0.56
C VAL A 745 -15.47 15.37 0.72
N ALA A 746 -14.81 16.53 0.84
CA ALA A 746 -14.94 17.41 2.00
C ALA A 746 -16.16 18.35 1.88
N ASP A 747 -16.80 18.65 3.01
CA ASP A 747 -17.88 19.65 3.10
C ASP A 747 -17.28 21.06 3.28
N LEU A 748 -17.75 22.03 2.48
CA LEU A 748 -17.33 23.44 2.51
C LEU A 748 -18.52 24.41 2.57
N ASN A 749 -19.38 24.27 3.57
CA ASN A 749 -20.34 25.32 3.94
C ASN A 749 -19.69 26.59 4.56
N SER A 750 -18.51 27.00 4.07
CA SER A 750 -17.80 28.22 4.43
C SER A 750 -17.48 29.05 3.17
N THR A 751 -18.16 30.17 2.99
CA THR A 751 -18.12 30.96 1.74
C THR A 751 -16.83 31.75 1.58
N ILE A 752 -16.01 31.39 0.58
CA ILE A 752 -15.02 32.27 -0.06
C ILE A 752 -15.12 32.08 -1.58
N ILE A 753 -15.22 33.17 -2.33
CA ILE A 753 -15.19 33.19 -3.80
C ILE A 753 -13.95 33.98 -4.25
N MET A 754 -13.04 33.37 -5.01
CA MET A 754 -12.09 34.07 -5.90
C MET A 754 -11.71 33.19 -7.10
N ASN A 755 -11.15 33.82 -8.14
CA ASN A 755 -11.18 33.29 -9.52
C ASN A 755 -10.06 32.28 -9.86
N GLY A 756 -10.43 31.27 -10.65
CA GLY A 756 -9.60 30.81 -11.77
C GLY A 756 -8.40 29.89 -11.50
N ARG A 757 -8.28 29.29 -10.31
CA ARG A 757 -7.26 28.26 -10.04
C ARG A 757 -7.89 26.88 -9.83
N GLY A 758 -7.36 25.88 -10.54
CA GLY A 758 -7.44 24.48 -10.14
C GLY A 758 -6.32 24.19 -9.14
N ASP A 759 -6.70 23.96 -7.90
CA ASP A 759 -5.81 23.72 -6.74
C ASP A 759 -6.52 22.75 -5.78
N VAL A 760 -5.79 22.23 -4.78
CA VAL A 760 -6.33 21.44 -3.66
C VAL A 760 -7.51 22.15 -2.97
N THR A 761 -7.50 23.49 -2.94
CA THR A 761 -8.58 24.31 -2.37
C THR A 761 -9.85 24.41 -3.24
N THR A 762 -9.80 24.00 -4.52
CA THR A 762 -10.96 24.05 -5.45
C THR A 762 -11.40 22.69 -6.00
N PHE A 763 -10.56 21.65 -5.93
CA PHE A 763 -10.91 20.28 -6.30
C PHE A 763 -10.66 19.28 -5.15
N LEU A 764 -11.65 19.19 -4.27
CA LEU A 764 -11.67 18.35 -3.07
C LEU A 764 -11.79 16.85 -3.43
N GLY A 765 -10.64 16.21 -3.62
CA GLY A 765 -10.52 14.78 -3.92
C GLY A 765 -9.18 14.38 -4.56
N LEU A 766 -8.42 15.35 -5.08
CA LEU A 766 -7.12 15.08 -5.74
C LEU A 766 -6.05 14.50 -4.79
N ASN A 767 -6.07 14.88 -3.52
CA ASN A 767 -5.05 14.47 -2.53
C ASN A 767 -4.99 12.94 -2.33
N THR A 768 -6.12 12.23 -2.44
CA THR A 768 -6.19 10.77 -2.30
C THR A 768 -5.99 10.03 -3.63
N LEU A 769 -5.58 10.73 -4.69
CA LEU A 769 -5.48 10.20 -6.05
C LEU A 769 -4.10 10.43 -6.70
N GLY A 770 -3.15 11.05 -6.00
CA GLY A 770 -1.75 11.16 -6.44
C GLY A 770 -1.52 12.03 -7.68
N LEU A 771 -2.41 12.99 -7.97
CA LEU A 771 -2.30 13.89 -9.12
C LEU A 771 -2.61 15.34 -8.74
N THR A 772 -2.03 16.28 -9.49
CA THR A 772 -2.40 17.70 -9.46
C THR A 772 -2.16 18.27 -10.86
N VAL A 773 -3.10 19.08 -11.36
CA VAL A 773 -3.01 19.72 -12.67
C VAL A 773 -3.23 21.22 -12.48
N SER A 774 -2.34 22.04 -13.03
CA SER A 774 -2.44 23.51 -12.95
C SER A 774 -2.18 24.15 -14.30
N ARG A 775 -2.95 25.18 -14.63
CA ARG A 775 -2.73 26.05 -15.78
C ARG A 775 -1.88 27.25 -15.36
N VAL A 776 -0.86 27.59 -16.15
CA VAL A 776 -0.02 28.78 -15.97
C VAL A 776 0.03 29.59 -17.25
N ASP A 777 -0.52 30.79 -17.24
CA ASP A 777 -0.41 31.76 -18.33
C ASP A 777 0.73 32.75 -18.01
N LEU A 778 1.83 32.70 -18.78
CA LEU A 778 2.98 33.58 -18.61
C LEU A 778 2.88 34.84 -19.48
N ALA A 779 3.20 36.00 -18.89
CA ALA A 779 3.43 37.23 -19.63
C ALA A 779 4.74 37.14 -20.45
N ARG A 780 4.92 38.04 -21.43
CA ARG A 780 6.15 38.13 -22.25
C ARG A 780 7.38 38.35 -21.37
N GLY A 781 8.37 37.45 -21.44
CA GLY A 781 9.56 37.46 -20.58
C GLY A 781 9.29 37.01 -19.13
N GLY A 782 8.10 36.48 -18.84
CA GLY A 782 7.78 35.86 -17.55
C GLY A 782 8.62 34.61 -17.30
N ILE A 783 9.01 34.42 -16.04
CA ILE A 783 9.88 33.33 -15.59
C ILE A 783 9.22 32.62 -14.42
N ILE A 784 9.04 31.31 -14.53
CA ILE A 784 8.86 30.45 -13.34
C ILE A 784 10.26 30.22 -12.80
N GLN A 785 10.54 30.77 -11.61
CA GLN A 785 11.86 30.74 -10.99
C GLN A 785 12.35 29.31 -10.77
N LEU A 786 13.66 29.16 -10.53
CA LEU A 786 14.28 27.86 -10.28
C LEU A 786 13.62 27.20 -9.05
N HIS A 787 12.89 26.12 -9.28
CA HIS A 787 12.14 25.39 -8.26
C HIS A 787 12.38 23.89 -8.37
N VAL A 788 11.83 23.12 -7.44
CA VAL A 788 11.97 21.66 -7.38
C VAL A 788 10.61 21.08 -7.02
N HIS A 789 10.23 19.98 -7.66
CA HIS A 789 9.15 19.11 -7.18
C HIS A 789 9.79 17.89 -6.50
N PRO A 790 10.12 17.95 -5.20
CA PRO A 790 10.88 16.89 -4.53
C PRO A 790 10.09 15.60 -4.33
N ARG A 791 8.81 15.61 -4.73
CA ARG A 791 7.76 14.69 -4.28
C ARG A 791 6.76 14.32 -5.37
N ALA A 792 6.99 14.77 -6.61
CA ALA A 792 6.22 14.42 -7.80
C ALA A 792 7.10 14.62 -9.05
N SER A 793 6.85 13.85 -10.11
CA SER A 793 7.41 14.14 -11.44
C SER A 793 6.55 15.20 -12.12
N GLU A 794 7.14 16.25 -12.69
CA GLU A 794 6.39 17.38 -13.25
C GLU A 794 6.26 17.26 -14.78
N SER A 795 5.04 17.02 -15.27
CA SER A 795 4.74 16.97 -16.71
C SER A 795 4.18 18.31 -17.22
N ASN A 796 4.87 18.97 -18.15
CA ASN A 796 4.48 20.28 -18.68
C ASN A 796 4.06 20.21 -20.15
N TYR A 797 2.88 20.73 -20.50
CA TYR A 797 2.37 20.78 -21.86
C TYR A 797 2.11 22.24 -22.31
N VAL A 798 2.69 22.64 -23.44
CA VAL A 798 2.54 24.01 -23.95
C VAL A 798 1.26 24.14 -24.77
N ILE A 799 0.25 24.82 -24.22
CA ILE A 799 -1.00 25.12 -24.93
C ILE A 799 -0.79 26.19 -26.02
N LYS A 800 0.01 27.23 -25.75
CA LYS A 800 0.25 28.37 -26.65
C LYS A 800 1.55 29.11 -26.29
N GLY A 801 2.22 29.69 -27.30
CA GLY A 801 3.48 30.43 -27.13
C GLY A 801 4.73 29.55 -27.24
N GLU A 802 5.91 30.14 -27.05
CA GLU A 802 7.20 29.43 -26.96
C GLU A 802 7.82 29.66 -25.58
N VAL A 803 8.32 28.60 -24.94
CA VAL A 803 8.97 28.67 -23.62
C VAL A 803 10.30 27.92 -23.64
N LEU A 804 11.37 28.53 -23.12
CA LEU A 804 12.53 27.76 -22.67
C LEU A 804 12.09 26.93 -21.47
N PHE A 805 12.36 25.65 -21.54
CA PHE A 805 12.11 24.71 -20.46
C PHE A 805 13.38 23.93 -20.21
N GLY A 806 13.78 23.77 -18.95
CA GLY A 806 14.96 22.97 -18.63
C GLY A 806 15.10 22.61 -17.16
N PHE A 807 15.89 21.57 -16.91
CA PHE A 807 16.21 21.08 -15.58
C PHE A 807 17.67 20.70 -15.43
N VAL A 808 18.18 20.73 -14.20
CA VAL A 808 19.56 20.33 -13.86
C VAL A 808 19.52 18.98 -13.13
N SER A 809 20.30 18.03 -13.65
CA SER A 809 20.53 16.69 -13.06
C SER A 809 21.41 16.75 -11.80
N THR A 810 21.49 15.65 -11.04
CA THR A 810 22.34 15.59 -9.83
C THR A 810 23.84 15.73 -10.14
N THR A 811 24.26 15.44 -11.37
CA THR A 811 25.63 15.62 -11.87
C THR A 811 25.86 16.98 -12.55
N ASP A 812 25.10 18.01 -12.15
CA ASP A 812 25.17 19.40 -12.66
C ASP A 812 25.03 19.58 -14.20
N VAL A 813 24.56 18.56 -14.93
CA VAL A 813 24.25 18.68 -16.36
C VAL A 813 22.87 19.31 -16.53
N LEU A 814 22.82 20.45 -17.22
CA LEU A 814 21.59 21.13 -17.67
C LEU A 814 21.03 20.44 -18.93
N TYR A 815 19.77 20.04 -18.86
CA TYR A 815 18.98 19.60 -20.00
C TYR A 815 17.92 20.67 -20.28
N ALA A 816 18.00 21.35 -21.41
CA ALA A 816 17.07 22.43 -21.77
C ALA A 816 16.70 22.42 -23.25
N LYS A 817 15.48 22.86 -23.57
CA LYS A 817 14.91 22.96 -24.92
C LYS A 817 13.94 24.15 -25.00
N VAL A 818 13.86 24.80 -26.16
CA VAL A 818 12.74 25.71 -26.47
C VAL A 818 11.54 24.86 -26.88
N MET A 819 10.50 24.84 -26.04
CA MET A 819 9.25 24.15 -26.28
C MET A 819 8.26 25.03 -27.05
N LYS A 820 7.52 24.40 -27.96
CA LYS A 820 6.49 25.01 -28.82
C LYS A 820 5.09 24.45 -28.51
N PRO A 821 3.99 25.04 -29.03
CA PRO A 821 2.64 24.55 -28.77
C PRO A 821 2.47 23.08 -29.19
N GLY A 822 1.87 22.29 -28.30
CA GLY A 822 1.71 20.85 -28.47
C GLY A 822 2.91 20.01 -28.00
N GLU A 823 4.01 20.61 -27.56
CA GLU A 823 5.12 19.86 -26.96
C GLU A 823 4.90 19.61 -25.46
N LEU A 824 5.33 18.42 -25.02
CA LEU A 824 5.35 17.91 -23.66
C LEU A 824 6.79 17.79 -23.16
N SER A 825 7.05 18.14 -21.91
CA SER A 825 8.29 17.82 -21.20
C SER A 825 7.97 17.07 -19.91
N ILE A 826 8.96 16.37 -19.37
CA ILE A 826 8.92 15.88 -18.00
C ILE A 826 10.18 16.25 -17.23
N ILE A 827 10.01 16.59 -15.96
CA ILE A 827 11.08 16.69 -14.98
C ILE A 827 10.96 15.50 -14.03
N PRO A 828 11.98 14.63 -13.96
CA PRO A 828 12.10 13.66 -12.88
C PRO A 828 12.03 14.34 -11.51
N ARG A 829 11.24 13.77 -10.61
CA ARG A 829 11.16 14.14 -9.18
C ARG A 829 12.52 14.53 -8.57
N GLY A 830 12.56 15.61 -7.81
CA GLY A 830 13.76 16.09 -7.12
C GLY A 830 14.74 16.92 -7.95
N LEU A 831 14.60 16.99 -9.28
CA LEU A 831 15.47 17.82 -10.12
C LEU A 831 15.06 19.31 -10.10
N LYS A 832 16.04 20.20 -10.32
CA LYS A 832 15.85 21.66 -10.31
C LYS A 832 15.35 22.14 -11.68
N ALA A 833 14.15 22.71 -11.72
CA ALA A 833 13.42 23.11 -12.92
C ALA A 833 13.37 24.63 -13.13
N VAL A 834 13.40 25.09 -14.38
CA VAL A 834 13.18 26.50 -14.77
C VAL A 834 12.34 26.61 -16.04
N VAL A 835 11.49 27.64 -16.11
CA VAL A 835 10.67 27.95 -17.28
C VAL A 835 10.74 29.45 -17.60
N LEU A 836 10.98 29.82 -18.84
CA LEU A 836 11.13 31.21 -19.31
C LEU A 836 10.42 31.39 -20.66
N ALA A 837 9.50 32.35 -20.78
CA ALA A 837 8.85 32.65 -22.07
C ALA A 837 9.82 33.35 -23.06
N ILE A 838 10.05 32.77 -24.24
CA ILE A 838 10.89 33.35 -25.31
C ILE A 838 10.01 33.92 -26.44
N PHE A 839 10.61 34.61 -27.41
CA PHE A 839 9.98 35.15 -28.61
C PHE A 839 10.82 34.92 -29.87
N ASN A 840 10.18 34.49 -30.96
CA ASN A 840 10.59 34.60 -32.37
C ASN A 840 12.10 34.53 -32.71
N SER A 841 12.73 33.36 -32.58
CA SER A 841 13.94 32.91 -33.32
C SER A 841 15.24 33.76 -33.34
N GLN A 842 15.23 35.03 -32.93
CA GLN A 842 16.41 35.83 -32.64
C GLN A 842 16.66 35.76 -31.15
N LEU A 843 17.55 34.85 -30.75
CA LEU A 843 18.06 34.75 -29.39
C LEU A 843 18.70 36.10 -29.00
N PRO A 844 18.18 36.82 -27.98
CA PRO A 844 18.71 38.13 -27.58
C PRO A 844 20.06 37.99 -26.86
N GLY A 845 21.11 37.72 -27.62
CA GLY A 845 22.48 37.62 -27.14
C GLY A 845 22.72 36.47 -26.13
N PHE A 846 23.01 35.27 -26.64
CA PHE A 846 23.58 34.17 -25.83
C PHE A 846 24.90 34.54 -25.12
N ALA A 847 25.47 35.72 -25.40
CA ALA A 847 26.64 36.28 -24.75
C ALA A 847 26.40 36.89 -23.35
N ASN A 848 25.14 37.14 -22.93
CA ASN A 848 24.83 37.85 -21.68
C ASN A 848 23.78 37.18 -20.76
N ILE A 849 23.46 35.89 -20.98
CA ILE A 849 23.08 35.04 -19.86
C ILE A 849 24.41 34.55 -19.26
N PRO A 850 24.78 34.93 -18.04
CA PRO A 850 26.04 34.47 -17.46
C PRO A 850 25.97 32.96 -17.24
N ASN A 851 27.05 32.23 -17.57
CA ASN A 851 27.19 30.78 -17.31
C ASN A 851 26.88 30.40 -15.84
N ASN A 852 27.07 31.37 -14.95
CA ASN A 852 26.72 31.40 -13.53
C ASN A 852 25.24 31.08 -13.21
N LEU A 853 24.32 31.16 -14.18
CA LEU A 853 22.89 30.88 -13.95
C LEU A 853 22.61 29.38 -13.79
N PHE A 854 23.45 28.53 -14.38
CA PHE A 854 23.31 27.05 -14.35
C PHE A 854 24.54 26.32 -13.81
N ALA A 855 25.70 26.98 -13.69
CA ALA A 855 26.78 26.50 -12.84
C ALA A 855 26.31 26.45 -11.36
N SER A 856 26.89 25.54 -10.57
CA SER A 856 26.38 25.10 -9.26
C SER A 856 26.40 26.11 -8.10
N ASN A 857 26.52 27.42 -8.36
CA ASN A 857 26.33 28.45 -7.34
C ASN A 857 25.85 29.83 -7.88
N PRO A 858 24.57 29.98 -8.28
CA PRO A 858 24.02 31.26 -8.72
C PRO A 858 23.81 32.21 -7.52
N LYS A 859 24.82 33.03 -7.20
CA LYS A 859 24.69 34.11 -6.21
C LYS A 859 23.74 35.20 -6.74
N ILE A 860 22.46 35.12 -6.38
CA ILE A 860 21.54 36.27 -6.51
C ILE A 860 22.14 37.44 -5.69
N PRO A 861 22.42 38.60 -6.31
CA PRO A 861 22.94 39.78 -5.63
C PRO A 861 22.08 40.19 -4.43
N ASN A 862 22.72 40.61 -3.34
CA ASN A 862 22.03 40.93 -2.10
C ASN A 862 21.15 42.18 -2.25
N ASP A 863 21.56 43.16 -3.06
CA ASP A 863 20.81 44.40 -3.32
C ASP A 863 19.45 44.16 -3.99
N ILE A 864 19.33 43.17 -4.87
CA ILE A 864 18.07 42.78 -5.52
C ILE A 864 17.09 42.19 -4.50
N LEU A 865 17.59 41.31 -3.62
CA LEU A 865 16.80 40.73 -2.53
C LEU A 865 16.42 41.80 -1.47
N ALA A 866 17.36 42.67 -1.13
CA ALA A 866 17.16 43.80 -0.21
C ALA A 866 16.04 44.74 -0.69
N LYS A 867 16.03 45.08 -1.99
CA LYS A 867 14.97 45.90 -2.61
C LYS A 867 13.60 45.21 -2.60
N ASN A 868 13.55 43.93 -2.98
CA ASN A 868 12.28 43.19 -3.06
C ASN A 868 11.63 42.96 -1.68
N PHE A 869 12.42 42.73 -0.64
CA PHE A 869 11.91 42.52 0.74
C PHE A 869 11.98 43.76 1.64
N ARG A 870 12.48 44.90 1.13
CA ARG A 870 12.67 46.17 1.86
C ARG A 870 13.47 46.04 3.16
N VAL A 871 14.54 45.24 3.15
CA VAL A 871 15.46 45.02 4.28
C VAL A 871 16.91 45.31 3.87
N ASP A 872 17.78 45.57 4.85
CA ASP A 872 19.22 45.83 4.63
C ASP A 872 19.93 44.61 4.01
N GLU A 873 20.92 44.83 3.13
CA GLU A 873 21.71 43.75 2.51
C GLU A 873 22.35 42.78 3.53
N LYS A 874 22.69 43.26 4.73
CA LYS A 874 23.24 42.43 5.81
C LYS A 874 22.21 41.47 6.41
N ILE A 875 20.91 41.76 6.30
CA ILE A 875 19.86 40.82 6.71
C ILE A 875 19.74 39.68 5.69
N ILE A 876 19.88 40.00 4.40
CA ILE A 876 19.90 39.00 3.32
C ILE A 876 21.07 38.01 3.47
N SER A 877 22.23 38.43 3.98
CA SER A 877 23.37 37.53 4.18
C SER A 877 23.13 36.48 5.28
N ILE A 878 22.30 36.77 6.27
CA ILE A 878 21.97 35.86 7.39
C ILE A 878 20.95 34.79 6.95
N ILE A 879 19.96 35.17 6.13
CA ILE A 879 18.88 34.28 5.68
C ILE A 879 19.39 33.14 4.77
N LYS A 880 20.51 33.34 4.06
CA LYS A 880 21.10 32.37 3.10
C LYS A 880 21.75 31.12 3.74
N SER A 881 21.45 30.81 5.01
CA SER A 881 22.06 29.71 5.78
C SER A 881 21.17 28.47 5.98
N ASN A 882 19.87 28.54 5.65
CA ASN A 882 18.93 27.42 5.82
C ASN A 882 18.64 26.71 4.49
N LEU A 883 19.06 25.44 4.38
CA LEU A 883 18.64 24.53 3.32
C LEU A 883 17.34 23.81 3.75
N PRO A 884 16.22 23.95 3.02
CA PRO A 884 15.08 23.07 3.22
C PRO A 884 15.41 21.68 2.66
N CYS A 885 14.93 20.64 3.31
CA CYS A 885 15.00 19.29 2.77
C CYS A 885 13.60 18.66 2.78
N PHE A 886 13.27 17.98 1.69
CA PHE A 886 12.00 17.31 1.46
C PHE A 886 12.34 15.89 0.96
N SER A 887 11.61 14.88 1.40
CA SER A 887 11.84 13.49 1.00
C SER A 887 10.54 12.70 1.11
N ALA A 888 10.38 11.70 0.25
CA ALA A 888 9.15 10.98 -0.09
C ALA A 888 9.51 9.64 -0.77
N ASP A 889 8.52 8.88 -1.24
CA ASP A 889 8.59 7.48 -1.72
C ASP A 889 9.89 7.09 -2.48
N SER A 890 10.29 5.82 -2.42
CA SER A 890 11.45 5.20 -3.09
C SER A 890 12.02 5.98 -4.28
N ASP A 891 13.14 6.69 -4.04
CA ASP A 891 13.87 7.37 -5.11
C ASP A 891 14.35 6.35 -6.18
N PRO A 892 14.30 6.71 -7.47
CA PRO A 892 14.98 5.92 -8.48
C PRO A 892 16.49 5.89 -8.15
N LEU A 893 17.13 4.73 -8.32
CA LEU A 893 18.56 4.51 -7.99
C LEU A 893 19.55 5.36 -8.82
N GLN A 894 19.03 6.23 -9.67
CA GLN A 894 19.68 7.12 -10.62
C GLN A 894 18.67 8.22 -11.00
N ASP A 895 19.15 9.43 -11.31
CA ASP A 895 18.36 10.66 -11.56
C ASP A 895 17.14 10.51 -12.50
N PHE A 896 17.20 9.52 -13.39
CA PHE A 896 16.17 9.14 -14.36
C PHE A 896 16.38 7.70 -14.80
N CYS A 897 15.32 6.97 -15.17
CA CYS A 897 15.41 5.61 -15.70
C CYS A 897 14.74 5.51 -17.08
N VAL A 898 15.24 6.25 -18.08
CA VAL A 898 14.70 6.21 -19.46
C VAL A 898 14.58 4.76 -19.95
N ALA A 899 13.40 4.33 -20.39
CA ALA A 899 13.15 2.93 -20.77
C ALA A 899 14.03 2.46 -21.93
N ASP A 900 14.68 1.31 -21.75
CA ASP A 900 15.13 0.48 -22.86
C ASP A 900 13.96 -0.39 -23.35
N LEU A 901 13.23 0.13 -24.35
CA LEU A 901 12.12 -0.57 -24.99
C LEU A 901 12.56 -1.83 -25.77
N ASN A 902 13.85 -1.97 -26.09
CA ASN A 902 14.40 -3.12 -26.81
C ASN A 902 14.81 -4.26 -25.87
N SER A 903 14.79 -4.06 -24.55
CA SER A 903 15.25 -5.05 -23.59
C SER A 903 14.31 -6.25 -23.50
N THR A 904 14.89 -7.45 -23.48
CA THR A 904 14.15 -8.72 -23.29
C THR A 904 13.81 -9.00 -21.83
N VAL A 905 14.40 -8.28 -20.87
CA VAL A 905 14.17 -8.46 -19.44
C VAL A 905 13.16 -7.42 -18.95
N ARG A 906 12.13 -7.85 -18.21
CA ARG A 906 11.16 -6.97 -17.53
C ARG A 906 10.98 -7.37 -16.07
N VAL A 907 10.75 -6.38 -15.21
CA VAL A 907 10.54 -6.56 -13.76
C VAL A 907 9.48 -5.55 -13.33
N ASN A 908 8.20 -5.89 -13.54
CA ASN A 908 7.06 -4.97 -13.42
C ASN A 908 7.31 -3.60 -14.09
N GLY A 909 7.79 -3.59 -15.34
CA GLY A 909 8.20 -2.36 -16.03
C GLY A 909 9.38 -2.58 -16.99
N PHE A 910 9.93 -1.48 -17.51
CA PHE A 910 11.10 -1.48 -18.41
C PHE A 910 12.40 -1.19 -17.64
N PRO A 911 13.52 -1.85 -17.98
CA PRO A 911 14.83 -1.51 -17.44
C PRO A 911 15.34 -0.18 -18.03
N CYS A 912 16.33 0.44 -17.37
CA CYS A 912 16.89 1.72 -17.79
C CYS A 912 17.91 1.55 -18.94
N LYS A 913 17.92 2.48 -19.90
CA LYS A 913 19.04 2.67 -20.84
C LYS A 913 20.36 2.95 -20.08
N PRO A 914 21.52 2.56 -20.62
CA PRO A 914 22.82 3.02 -20.12
C PRO A 914 22.92 4.55 -20.10
N ARG A 915 23.46 5.15 -19.03
CA ARG A 915 23.54 6.62 -18.85
C ARG A 915 24.26 7.35 -20.00
N SER A 916 25.17 6.69 -20.70
CA SER A 916 25.89 7.21 -21.88
C SER A 916 25.06 7.23 -23.17
N GLN A 917 23.86 6.68 -23.18
CA GLN A 917 22.92 6.67 -24.31
C GLN A 917 21.69 7.57 -24.09
N VAL A 918 21.62 8.28 -22.95
CA VAL A 918 20.52 9.18 -22.62
C VAL A 918 20.86 10.61 -23.05
N THR A 919 19.89 11.28 -23.68
CA THR A 919 20.00 12.63 -24.24
C THR A 919 18.94 13.56 -23.66
N SER A 920 19.01 14.87 -23.96
CA SER A 920 17.91 15.79 -23.64
C SER A 920 16.60 15.40 -24.32
N ASN A 921 16.64 14.87 -25.55
CA ASN A 921 15.46 14.51 -26.32
C ASN A 921 14.66 13.36 -25.67
N ASP A 922 15.27 12.53 -24.83
CA ASP A 922 14.55 11.50 -24.06
C ASP A 922 13.55 12.09 -23.04
N PHE A 923 13.62 13.41 -22.75
CA PHE A 923 12.75 14.14 -21.80
C PHE A 923 11.85 15.22 -22.45
N PHE A 924 11.82 15.31 -23.79
CA PHE A 924 10.95 16.24 -24.53
C PHE A 924 10.22 15.53 -25.67
N PHE A 925 8.89 15.42 -25.56
CA PHE A 925 8.03 14.73 -26.52
C PHE A 925 7.18 15.71 -27.31
N SER A 926 7.33 15.74 -28.64
CA SER A 926 6.55 16.60 -29.53
C SER A 926 5.26 15.97 -30.06
N GLY A 927 5.07 14.66 -29.89
CA GLY A 927 4.00 13.90 -30.58
C GLY A 927 2.56 14.30 -30.25
N LEU A 928 2.32 15.06 -29.17
CA LEU A 928 1.01 15.62 -28.87
C LEU A 928 0.63 16.82 -29.77
N ASN A 929 1.60 17.43 -30.48
CA ASN A 929 1.31 18.47 -31.46
C ASN A 929 0.61 17.93 -32.71
N ILE A 930 0.81 16.65 -33.02
CA ILE A 930 0.12 15.95 -34.10
C ILE A 930 -1.34 15.77 -33.68
N GLU A 931 -2.27 16.28 -34.50
CA GLU A 931 -3.69 16.02 -34.32
C GLU A 931 -4.01 14.59 -34.77
N PRO A 932 -4.49 13.71 -33.88
CA PRO A 932 -4.80 12.33 -34.24
C PRO A 932 -6.07 12.29 -35.09
N SER A 933 -6.09 11.45 -36.13
CA SER A 933 -7.27 11.26 -36.97
C SER A 933 -8.46 10.76 -36.14
N THR A 934 -9.63 11.34 -36.42
CA THR A 934 -10.93 10.93 -35.89
C THR A 934 -11.72 10.07 -36.88
N ASP A 935 -11.10 9.65 -37.99
CA ASP A 935 -11.72 8.96 -39.13
C ASP A 935 -11.97 7.46 -38.84
N ASN A 936 -12.76 7.19 -37.80
CA ASN A 936 -13.11 5.86 -37.33
C ASN A 936 -14.56 5.84 -36.79
N PRO A 937 -15.18 4.65 -36.58
CA PRO A 937 -16.59 4.55 -36.19
C PRO A 937 -16.98 5.30 -34.92
N TYR A 938 -16.04 5.55 -34.01
CA TYR A 938 -16.28 6.27 -32.76
C TYR A 938 -16.10 7.78 -32.87
N GLY A 939 -15.29 8.27 -33.81
CA GLY A 939 -15.08 9.72 -34.02
C GLY A 939 -14.10 10.37 -33.04
N PHE A 940 -13.22 9.60 -32.41
CA PHE A 940 -12.16 10.12 -31.53
C PHE A 940 -10.77 9.65 -31.97
N GLY A 941 -9.74 10.43 -31.68
CA GLY A 941 -8.34 10.09 -31.90
C GLY A 941 -7.51 10.44 -30.66
N VAL A 942 -6.44 9.67 -30.40
CA VAL A 942 -5.55 9.87 -29.24
C VAL A 942 -4.09 9.91 -29.69
N SER A 943 -3.42 11.03 -29.48
CA SER A 943 -1.96 11.11 -29.50
C SER A 943 -1.47 10.75 -28.10
N ARG A 944 -0.77 9.62 -27.97
CA ARG A 944 -0.33 9.08 -26.67
C ARG A 944 1.03 9.62 -26.27
N GLY A 945 1.14 10.06 -25.02
CA GLY A 945 2.40 10.38 -24.33
C GLY A 945 2.55 9.47 -23.12
N ASP A 946 2.68 8.17 -23.37
CA ASP A 946 2.94 7.12 -22.38
C ASP A 946 4.37 6.58 -22.54
N VAL A 947 4.83 5.71 -21.63
CA VAL A 947 6.22 5.21 -21.62
C VAL A 947 6.68 4.54 -22.93
N THR A 948 5.76 4.06 -23.77
CA THR A 948 6.08 3.41 -25.05
C THR A 948 6.33 4.41 -26.18
N THR A 949 5.73 5.59 -26.13
CA THR A 949 5.98 6.70 -27.09
C THR A 949 6.96 7.74 -26.55
N PHE A 950 7.09 7.84 -25.22
CA PHE A 950 7.94 8.77 -24.51
C PHE A 950 8.74 8.05 -23.40
N PRO A 951 9.88 7.40 -23.75
CA PRO A 951 10.65 6.54 -22.84
C PRO A 951 11.15 7.20 -21.55
N GLY A 952 11.25 8.54 -21.51
CA GLY A 952 11.62 9.30 -20.32
C GLY A 952 10.62 9.20 -19.16
N LEU A 953 9.37 8.79 -19.41
CA LEU A 953 8.33 8.60 -18.38
C LEU A 953 8.56 7.36 -17.49
N ASN A 954 9.52 6.51 -17.82
CA ASN A 954 9.77 5.27 -17.08
C ASN A 954 10.32 5.53 -15.67
N THR A 955 9.76 4.81 -14.70
CA THR A 955 9.81 5.04 -13.25
C THR A 955 9.30 6.40 -12.77
N LEU A 956 8.66 7.22 -13.62
CA LEU A 956 8.17 8.56 -13.24
C LEU A 956 6.67 8.62 -12.94
N GLY A 957 5.93 7.53 -13.18
CA GLY A 957 4.56 7.36 -12.69
C GLY A 957 3.48 8.22 -13.35
N VAL A 958 3.73 8.81 -14.53
CA VAL A 958 2.79 9.72 -15.19
C VAL A 958 2.70 9.51 -16.71
N THR A 959 1.50 9.70 -17.27
CA THR A 959 1.20 9.70 -18.72
C THR A 959 0.39 10.95 -19.05
N VAL A 960 0.60 11.54 -20.23
CA VAL A 960 -0.24 12.65 -20.75
C VAL A 960 -0.64 12.35 -22.19
N ASN A 961 -1.94 12.23 -22.43
CA ASN A 961 -2.51 11.96 -23.75
C ASN A 961 -3.28 13.19 -24.25
N ARG A 962 -3.14 13.54 -25.53
CA ARG A 962 -4.03 14.49 -26.20
C ARG A 962 -5.14 13.72 -26.92
N VAL A 963 -6.38 14.01 -26.58
CA VAL A 963 -7.56 13.43 -27.22
C VAL A 963 -8.26 14.49 -28.06
N VAL A 964 -8.72 14.10 -29.25
CA VAL A 964 -9.56 14.91 -30.14
C VAL A 964 -10.81 14.13 -30.47
N LEU A 965 -11.97 14.78 -30.42
CA LEU A 965 -13.27 14.19 -30.77
C LEU A 965 -13.93 15.03 -31.86
N ALA A 966 -14.41 14.41 -32.93
CA ALA A 966 -15.30 15.03 -33.90
C ALA A 966 -16.65 15.42 -33.24
N PRO A 967 -17.49 16.28 -33.85
CA PRO A 967 -18.87 16.49 -33.39
C PRO A 967 -19.62 15.15 -33.30
N GLY A 968 -20.23 14.84 -32.15
CA GLY A 968 -20.86 13.53 -31.90
C GLY A 968 -19.88 12.34 -31.80
N GLY A 969 -18.58 12.62 -31.70
CA GLY A 969 -17.54 11.64 -31.41
C GLY A 969 -17.53 11.23 -29.94
N VAL A 970 -17.16 9.98 -29.64
CA VAL A 970 -17.07 9.45 -28.28
C VAL A 970 -15.75 8.71 -28.07
N ILE A 971 -15.14 8.86 -26.89
CA ILE A 971 -14.28 7.80 -26.33
C ILE A 971 -15.24 6.72 -25.82
N PRO A 972 -15.12 5.46 -26.29
CA PRO A 972 -16.03 4.40 -25.86
C PRO A 972 -15.87 4.07 -24.38
N PHE A 973 -16.83 3.32 -23.82
CA PHE A 973 -16.82 2.88 -22.42
C PHE A 973 -15.56 2.10 -22.12
N HIS A 974 -14.77 2.58 -21.17
CA HIS A 974 -13.47 2.01 -20.86
C HIS A 974 -13.12 2.06 -19.38
N THR A 975 -12.00 1.42 -19.04
CA THR A 975 -11.32 1.53 -17.75
C THR A 975 -9.83 1.73 -17.95
N HIS A 976 -9.18 2.35 -16.96
CA HIS A 976 -7.74 2.40 -16.79
C HIS A 976 -7.35 1.57 -15.55
N PRO A 977 -6.99 0.27 -15.68
CA PRO A 977 -6.77 -0.60 -14.53
C PRO A 977 -5.64 -0.15 -13.60
N ARG A 978 -4.65 0.59 -14.13
CA ARG A 978 -3.45 1.02 -13.40
C ARG A 978 -3.45 2.50 -13.01
N ALA A 979 -4.45 3.29 -13.39
CA ALA A 979 -4.44 4.72 -13.12
C ALA A 979 -5.82 5.36 -12.91
N THR A 980 -5.85 6.37 -12.06
CA THR A 980 -6.84 7.45 -12.07
C THR A 980 -6.60 8.32 -13.30
N GLU A 981 -7.66 8.77 -13.96
CA GLU A 981 -7.62 9.75 -15.06
C GLU A 981 -8.04 11.15 -14.55
N ILE A 982 -7.40 12.20 -15.07
CA ILE A 982 -7.89 13.59 -14.99
C ILE A 982 -7.99 14.14 -16.41
N ASN A 983 -9.15 14.71 -16.77
CA ASN A 983 -9.36 15.38 -18.05
C ASN A 983 -9.31 16.91 -17.87
N TYR A 984 -8.62 17.60 -18.78
CA TYR A 984 -8.64 19.07 -18.93
C TYR A 984 -9.11 19.43 -20.35
N VAL A 985 -10.21 20.18 -20.47
CA VAL A 985 -10.78 20.54 -21.77
C VAL A 985 -10.09 21.78 -22.35
N ILE A 986 -9.60 21.69 -23.58
CA ILE A 986 -8.99 22.79 -24.36
C ILE A 986 -10.00 23.43 -25.31
N GLU A 987 -10.83 22.64 -25.99
CA GLU A 987 -11.80 23.08 -26.98
C GLU A 987 -13.06 22.18 -26.93
N GLY A 988 -14.22 22.71 -27.33
CA GLY A 988 -15.48 21.96 -27.43
C GLY A 988 -16.25 21.85 -26.12
N GLU A 989 -17.32 21.03 -26.12
CA GLU A 989 -18.13 20.73 -24.93
C GLU A 989 -18.30 19.22 -24.83
N VAL A 990 -17.80 18.60 -23.75
CA VAL A 990 -17.76 17.15 -23.59
C VAL A 990 -18.59 16.70 -22.40
N PHE A 991 -19.51 15.76 -22.63
CA PHE A 991 -20.21 15.04 -21.56
C PHE A 991 -19.32 13.91 -21.06
N VAL A 992 -18.79 14.07 -19.86
CA VAL A 992 -17.93 13.09 -19.16
C VAL A 992 -18.77 12.37 -18.12
N GLY A 993 -18.60 11.05 -17.99
CA GLY A 993 -19.24 10.31 -16.90
C GLY A 993 -18.59 8.98 -16.57
N PHE A 994 -18.69 8.58 -15.30
CA PHE A 994 -18.16 7.32 -14.77
C PHE A 994 -19.13 6.66 -13.78
N VAL A 995 -19.02 5.34 -13.63
CA VAL A 995 -19.93 4.51 -12.84
C VAL A 995 -19.19 3.80 -11.71
N THR A 996 -19.77 3.83 -10.51
CA THR A 996 -19.21 3.22 -9.30
C THR A 996 -19.34 1.69 -9.29
N THR A 997 -18.71 1.05 -8.30
CA THR A 997 -18.96 -0.37 -7.96
C THR A 997 -20.35 -0.63 -7.35
N THR A 998 -21.21 0.39 -7.30
CA THR A 998 -22.58 0.38 -6.78
C THR A 998 -23.63 0.82 -7.82
N ASP A 999 -23.28 0.80 -9.11
CA ASP A 999 -24.13 1.20 -10.26
C ASP A 999 -24.60 2.68 -10.23
N VAL A 1000 -23.88 3.57 -9.54
CA VAL A 1000 -24.20 5.01 -9.51
C VAL A 1000 -23.39 5.73 -10.59
N LEU A 1001 -24.07 6.48 -11.46
CA LEU A 1001 -23.45 7.31 -12.49
C LEU A 1001 -23.15 8.71 -11.93
N TYR A 1002 -21.90 9.15 -12.06
CA TYR A 1002 -21.48 10.53 -11.86
C TYR A 1002 -21.09 11.12 -13.20
N SER A 1003 -21.70 12.24 -13.61
CA SER A 1003 -21.50 12.81 -14.94
C SER A 1003 -21.77 14.31 -15.00
N ARG A 1004 -21.02 15.04 -15.83
CA ARG A 1004 -21.16 16.48 -16.08
C ARG A 1004 -20.81 16.81 -17.53
N VAL A 1005 -21.29 17.93 -18.05
CA VAL A 1005 -20.77 18.55 -19.27
C VAL A 1005 -19.62 19.47 -18.87
N ASP A 1006 -18.43 19.21 -19.40
CA ASP A 1006 -17.22 20.00 -19.18
C ASP A 1006 -16.95 20.89 -20.40
N LYS A 1007 -16.55 22.14 -20.13
CA LYS A 1007 -16.29 23.21 -21.09
C LYS A 1007 -14.81 23.65 -21.06
N PRO A 1008 -14.32 24.45 -22.04
CA PRO A 1008 -12.90 24.78 -22.13
C PRO A 1008 -12.36 25.48 -20.87
N GLY A 1009 -11.33 24.91 -20.27
CA GLY A 1009 -10.77 25.32 -18.98
C GLY A 1009 -11.25 24.52 -17.77
N GLU A 1010 -12.30 23.70 -17.90
CA GLU A 1010 -12.82 22.86 -16.82
C GLU A 1010 -12.09 21.51 -16.73
N VAL A 1011 -12.22 20.87 -15.56
CA VAL A 1011 -11.53 19.63 -15.18
C VAL A 1011 -12.51 18.63 -14.58
N SER A 1012 -12.33 17.35 -14.94
CA SER A 1012 -12.97 16.19 -14.31
C SER A 1012 -11.92 15.14 -13.92
N VAL A 1013 -12.27 14.27 -12.96
CA VAL A 1013 -11.42 13.19 -12.44
C VAL A 1013 -12.20 11.89 -12.39
N ILE A 1014 -11.56 10.78 -12.77
CA ILE A 1014 -12.15 9.44 -12.80
C ILE A 1014 -11.25 8.49 -11.99
N PRO A 1015 -11.73 7.92 -10.87
CA PRO A 1015 -10.97 6.98 -10.05
C PRO A 1015 -10.52 5.71 -10.80
N ARG A 1016 -9.34 5.19 -10.42
CA ARG A 1016 -8.71 4.00 -11.00
C ARG A 1016 -9.67 2.83 -11.21
N GLY A 1017 -9.65 2.27 -12.42
CA GLY A 1017 -10.39 1.06 -12.78
C GLY A 1017 -11.92 1.17 -12.87
N LEU A 1018 -12.52 2.36 -12.69
CA LEU A 1018 -13.97 2.56 -12.87
C LEU A 1018 -14.35 2.68 -14.35
N VAL A 1019 -15.59 2.29 -14.66
CA VAL A 1019 -16.16 2.30 -16.02
C VAL A 1019 -16.59 3.71 -16.38
N HIS A 1020 -16.04 4.27 -17.47
CA HIS A 1020 -16.28 5.67 -17.85
C HIS A 1020 -16.25 5.92 -19.36
N PHE A 1021 -16.72 7.10 -19.76
CA PHE A 1021 -16.83 7.55 -21.14
C PHE A 1021 -16.66 9.08 -21.24
N VAL A 1022 -16.34 9.55 -22.45
CA VAL A 1022 -16.33 10.98 -22.80
C VAL A 1022 -17.00 11.14 -24.17
N ALA A 1023 -17.97 12.02 -24.29
CA ALA A 1023 -18.72 12.25 -25.52
C ALA A 1023 -18.75 13.73 -25.90
N ASN A 1024 -18.37 14.08 -27.12
CA ASN A 1024 -18.47 15.45 -27.61
C ASN A 1024 -19.91 15.76 -28.05
N ILE A 1025 -20.61 16.54 -27.22
CA ILE A 1025 -21.98 16.98 -27.47
C ILE A 1025 -22.03 18.34 -28.18
N GLY A 1026 -20.88 19.00 -28.36
CA GLY A 1026 -20.77 20.28 -29.05
C GLY A 1026 -20.87 20.17 -30.58
N PRO A 1027 -21.29 21.25 -31.27
CA PRO A 1027 -21.38 21.31 -32.74
C PRO A 1027 -20.02 21.49 -33.44
N LYS A 1028 -18.92 21.50 -32.68
CA LYS A 1028 -17.53 21.64 -33.15
C LYS A 1028 -16.71 20.46 -32.62
N LYS A 1029 -15.49 20.27 -33.13
CA LYS A 1029 -14.57 19.31 -32.51
C LYS A 1029 -14.31 19.68 -31.04
N ALA A 1030 -14.05 18.67 -30.21
CA ALA A 1030 -13.54 18.85 -28.87
C ALA A 1030 -12.08 18.41 -28.79
N VAL A 1031 -11.29 19.05 -27.93
CA VAL A 1031 -9.89 18.73 -27.67
C VAL A 1031 -9.68 18.75 -26.17
N LEU A 1032 -9.06 17.72 -25.62
CA LEU A 1032 -8.74 17.61 -24.19
C LEU A 1032 -7.38 16.96 -23.95
N LEU A 1033 -6.86 17.11 -22.74
CA LEU A 1033 -5.71 16.37 -22.23
C LEU A 1033 -6.17 15.42 -21.13
N ALA A 1034 -5.78 14.16 -21.23
CA ALA A 1034 -5.98 13.14 -20.21
C ALA A 1034 -4.65 12.86 -19.49
N PHE A 1035 -4.61 13.05 -18.18
CA PHE A 1035 -3.45 12.87 -17.30
C PHE A 1035 -3.67 11.65 -16.40
N PHE A 1036 -2.62 10.89 -16.12
CA PHE A 1036 -2.73 9.62 -15.37
C PHE A 1036 -1.64 9.47 -14.32
N ASN A 1037 -1.94 8.88 -13.16
CA ASN A 1037 -0.95 8.45 -12.15
C ASN A 1037 -0.32 7.07 -12.48
N SER A 1038 -0.03 6.84 -13.75
CA SER A 1038 0.83 5.75 -14.20
C SER A 1038 1.53 6.13 -15.49
N GLN A 1039 2.77 5.68 -15.64
CA GLN A 1039 3.53 5.74 -16.90
C GLN A 1039 2.97 4.84 -18.01
N LEU A 1040 2.06 3.92 -17.68
CA LEU A 1040 1.34 3.07 -18.63
C LEU A 1040 -0.02 2.68 -18.02
N PRO A 1041 -1.06 3.53 -18.10
CA PRO A 1041 -2.32 3.34 -17.36
C PRO A 1041 -3.11 2.07 -17.75
N GLY A 1042 -2.84 1.50 -18.93
CA GLY A 1042 -3.65 0.45 -19.55
C GLY A 1042 -4.99 1.00 -20.03
N PHE A 1043 -5.58 0.43 -21.07
CA PHE A 1043 -6.84 0.93 -21.64
C PHE A 1043 -7.71 -0.26 -22.06
N VAL A 1044 -8.81 -0.50 -21.34
CA VAL A 1044 -9.76 -1.57 -21.65
C VAL A 1044 -10.96 -0.97 -22.35
N ASN A 1045 -11.02 -1.02 -23.69
CA ASN A 1045 -12.17 -0.57 -24.48
C ASN A 1045 -13.29 -1.62 -24.40
N ILE A 1046 -14.27 -1.46 -23.50
CA ILE A 1046 -15.20 -2.53 -23.10
C ILE A 1046 -15.95 -3.16 -24.29
N PRO A 1047 -16.52 -2.41 -25.26
CA PRO A 1047 -17.11 -3.00 -26.46
C PRO A 1047 -16.13 -3.89 -27.25
N THR A 1048 -14.93 -3.40 -27.58
CA THR A 1048 -13.90 -4.20 -28.28
C THR A 1048 -13.44 -5.39 -27.44
N ASN A 1049 -13.22 -5.20 -26.14
CA ASN A 1049 -12.77 -6.25 -25.21
C ASN A 1049 -13.77 -7.41 -25.10
N LEU A 1050 -15.08 -7.14 -25.20
CA LEU A 1050 -16.13 -8.16 -25.13
C LEU A 1050 -16.50 -8.78 -26.49
N PHE A 1051 -16.30 -8.08 -27.60
CA PHE A 1051 -16.81 -8.50 -28.93
C PHE A 1051 -15.72 -8.72 -30.02
N GLU A 1052 -14.50 -8.21 -29.85
CA GLU A 1052 -13.33 -8.40 -30.74
C GLU A 1052 -12.21 -9.25 -30.09
N SER A 1053 -12.40 -9.75 -28.85
CA SER A 1053 -11.35 -10.47 -28.13
C SER A 1053 -10.91 -11.79 -28.79
N ASN A 1054 -9.63 -12.13 -28.58
CA ASN A 1054 -8.97 -13.26 -29.22
C ASN A 1054 -8.38 -14.25 -28.18
N PRO A 1055 -8.78 -15.54 -28.15
CA PRO A 1055 -9.90 -16.12 -28.90
C PRO A 1055 -11.26 -15.52 -28.52
N ARG A 1056 -12.25 -15.65 -29.41
CA ARG A 1056 -13.60 -15.10 -29.23
C ARG A 1056 -14.28 -15.64 -27.96
N ILE A 1057 -14.97 -14.76 -27.25
CA ILE A 1057 -15.86 -15.14 -26.13
C ILE A 1057 -17.10 -15.89 -26.70
N PRO A 1058 -17.51 -17.01 -26.08
CA PRO A 1058 -18.71 -17.76 -26.46
C PRO A 1058 -20.01 -16.94 -26.37
N ASP A 1059 -20.84 -17.04 -27.39
CA ASP A 1059 -22.04 -16.23 -27.55
C ASP A 1059 -23.10 -16.47 -26.48
N ASP A 1060 -23.24 -17.69 -25.96
CA ASP A 1060 -24.18 -17.97 -24.86
C ASP A 1060 -23.83 -17.19 -23.57
N ILE A 1061 -22.54 -16.92 -23.34
CA ILE A 1061 -22.06 -16.13 -22.20
C ILE A 1061 -22.37 -14.65 -22.42
N LEU A 1062 -22.18 -14.14 -23.63
CA LEU A 1062 -22.54 -12.76 -24.00
C LEU A 1062 -24.07 -12.57 -23.92
N ALA A 1063 -24.85 -13.45 -24.55
CA ALA A 1063 -26.31 -13.46 -24.56
C ALA A 1063 -26.88 -13.45 -23.13
N LYS A 1064 -26.34 -14.30 -22.25
CA LYS A 1064 -26.73 -14.37 -20.84
C LYS A 1064 -26.30 -13.16 -20.00
N ASN A 1065 -25.24 -12.46 -20.38
CA ASN A 1065 -24.80 -11.22 -19.72
C ASN A 1065 -25.66 -10.02 -20.11
N PHE A 1066 -25.80 -9.76 -21.42
CA PHE A 1066 -26.60 -8.66 -21.96
C PHE A 1066 -28.11 -8.93 -21.88
N ARG A 1067 -28.51 -10.18 -21.61
CA ARG A 1067 -29.89 -10.68 -21.45
C ARG A 1067 -30.71 -10.50 -22.73
N VAL A 1068 -30.13 -10.98 -23.82
CA VAL A 1068 -30.68 -10.96 -25.18
C VAL A 1068 -30.44 -12.30 -25.83
N ASP A 1069 -31.15 -12.59 -26.93
CA ASP A 1069 -30.89 -13.78 -27.73
C ASP A 1069 -29.52 -13.69 -28.43
N GLU A 1070 -28.92 -14.85 -28.74
CA GLU A 1070 -27.63 -14.93 -29.45
C GLU A 1070 -27.65 -14.15 -30.77
N LYS A 1071 -28.79 -14.10 -31.48
CA LYS A 1071 -28.98 -13.28 -32.69
C LYS A 1071 -28.70 -11.77 -32.50
N ILE A 1072 -28.89 -11.24 -31.30
CA ILE A 1072 -28.55 -9.84 -30.97
C ILE A 1072 -27.05 -9.72 -30.68
N ILE A 1073 -26.41 -10.75 -30.12
CA ILE A 1073 -24.95 -10.83 -29.97
C ILE A 1073 -24.27 -10.93 -31.33
N ASP A 1074 -24.75 -11.78 -32.24
CA ASP A 1074 -24.28 -11.89 -33.63
C ASP A 1074 -24.38 -10.54 -34.34
N MET A 1075 -25.53 -9.86 -34.19
CA MET A 1075 -25.80 -8.56 -34.77
C MET A 1075 -24.91 -7.44 -34.19
N ILE A 1076 -24.50 -7.54 -32.93
CA ILE A 1076 -23.46 -6.69 -32.33
C ILE A 1076 -22.09 -7.07 -32.91
N LYS A 1077 -21.64 -8.34 -32.83
CA LYS A 1077 -20.34 -8.82 -33.38
C LYS A 1077 -20.13 -8.40 -34.84
N SER A 1078 -21.19 -8.41 -35.65
CA SER A 1078 -21.24 -7.90 -37.03
C SER A 1078 -20.73 -6.46 -37.19
N LYS A 1079 -20.79 -5.61 -36.15
CA LYS A 1079 -20.32 -4.21 -36.16
C LYS A 1079 -18.85 -4.06 -35.78
N PHE A 1080 -18.22 -5.17 -35.39
CA PHE A 1080 -16.88 -5.27 -34.81
C PHE A 1080 -15.98 -6.19 -35.68
N GLY A 1081 -16.23 -6.21 -36.99
CA GLY A 1081 -15.37 -6.90 -37.98
C GLY A 1081 -15.38 -8.42 -37.95
N CYS A 1082 -16.08 -9.06 -36.99
CA CYS A 1082 -16.22 -10.51 -36.95
C CYS A 1082 -17.09 -11.00 -38.11
N THR A 1083 -16.42 -11.48 -39.16
CA THR A 1083 -16.91 -12.55 -40.04
C THR A 1083 -16.31 -13.87 -39.54
N ASP A 1084 -17.03 -14.98 -39.76
CA ASP A 1084 -16.81 -16.25 -39.04
C ASP A 1084 -15.38 -16.82 -39.12
#